data_AF-A0A7S0ZYF3-F1
#
_entry.id   AF-A0A7S0ZYF3-F1
#
_cell.length_a   1.000
_cell.length_b   1.000
_cell.length_c   1.000
_cell.angle_alpha   90.00
_cell.angle_beta   90.00
_cell.angle_gamma   90.00
#
_symmetry.space_group_name_H-M   'P 1'
#
loop_
_entity.id
_entity.type
_entity.pdbx_description
1 polymer ?
#
loop_
_entity_poly.entity_id
_entity_poly.type
_entity_poly.pdbx_seq_one_letter_code
_entity_poly.pdbx_strand_id
1 'polypeptide(L)'
;MFPVALYHFLLGILAYAVQLSEGRAECCWNKVCSRLLRRSTIGNPRIRWYWFHLIGHTGFLVREAVVVTAENGWFGIVILSQISNWVVLLSVSRHVWKFAGVRRQAPATVDEILHMIILPANYCFLCALCVRMLKVNSDQRSLDVAMATLGSADIWEAWALWSVLKLFVLYVEPAMQQHSKTIRRNFTTKFRRTTTQPLVVRSSIAQQASQAAENTAELFLSVVSIFGNLSLMGVRSWVMTLIVLSSAEITVKGILVPRVPTLFFWLTDDCVGGSRWYDLHVAPVAEGIVFMMCSFALAFVVAFEHALSHDLEEIEPYWKFWGVKLVVSVTYMQWIAISSFSGLDSRDQYLCHCFLCCIEMPLLCVVHSWKAYPYNHPWVKAMLGNSAPRDRPWTFETVSRRVFAGVTYYTIGVLLVLLIVPTDERAVVEHLVDFKCNRQDLVRLEGNQTYHFSAAASSPLPLCASESMACARGYGGKPDVQCQADGTYSIYGGCQPTGCGAPPPQEHAWQDAGDESWVTGSRVSYTCNEGFQGDLVAECSVSGQWLIQGSCTAEDCQHNCSSVGACGSLEGFLTRTVGAWRDVMETGTNVTSARSGQRVHLTCKQGYAGRPAATCEEGSWFLVDSCSFFRTSLACTCKARWTWCTGWWARTCWEDFGCASVAGGRSWCEVEPDSCPADDVHDLFGSVFALSGKSSWDYCANDNYGIQWTPRRVPAGPVSLHRFLVVAVTGCALLALILVCLLLAFLAKTCFSRQGVLKEELKRNSAIGQRHFMPVARESLLHPSSEIRAVSFRAGDCPSTSEDDEVEDIN
;
A
#
# COMPACT_ATOMS: atom_id res chain seq x y z
N MET A 1 15.14 -14.72 -3.44
CA MET A 1 14.10 -13.97 -4.21
C MET A 1 14.31 -12.45 -4.24
N PHE A 2 14.83 -11.83 -3.18
CA PHE A 2 15.22 -10.40 -3.10
C PHE A 2 16.14 -9.84 -4.22
N PRO A 3 17.07 -10.61 -4.82
CA PRO A 3 18.03 -10.04 -5.77
C PRO A 3 17.45 -9.55 -7.09
N VAL A 4 16.24 -9.95 -7.49
CA VAL A 4 15.66 -9.56 -8.80
C VAL A 4 15.14 -8.13 -8.77
N ALA A 5 14.36 -7.78 -7.75
CA ALA A 5 13.89 -6.41 -7.53
C ALA A 5 15.08 -5.47 -7.25
N LEU A 6 16.05 -5.93 -6.44
CA LEU A 6 17.29 -5.18 -6.20
C LEU A 6 18.13 -5.04 -7.47
N TYR A 7 18.20 -6.06 -8.34
CA TYR A 7 18.92 -5.99 -9.61
C TYR A 7 18.29 -4.96 -10.54
N HIS A 8 16.96 -4.96 -10.72
CA HIS A 8 16.27 -3.94 -11.53
C HIS A 8 16.42 -2.53 -10.94
N PHE A 9 16.38 -2.41 -9.61
CA PHE A 9 16.66 -1.16 -8.92
C PHE A 9 18.09 -0.67 -9.14
N LEU A 10 19.09 -1.54 -8.93
CA LEU A 10 20.49 -1.23 -9.17
C LEU A 10 20.76 -0.94 -10.64
N LEU A 11 20.07 -1.60 -11.57
CA LEU A 11 20.12 -1.30 -13.00
C LEU A 11 19.50 0.05 -13.34
N GLY A 12 18.38 0.42 -12.71
CA GLY A 12 17.78 1.74 -12.83
C GLY A 12 18.74 2.82 -12.33
N ILE A 13 19.35 2.60 -11.17
CA ILE A 13 20.38 3.49 -10.60
C ILE A 13 21.62 3.55 -11.49
N LEU A 14 22.12 2.40 -11.97
CA LEU A 14 23.29 2.35 -12.85
C LEU A 14 23.01 3.01 -14.20
N ALA A 15 21.85 2.76 -14.81
CA ALA A 15 21.43 3.40 -16.04
C ALA A 15 21.32 4.91 -15.84
N TYR A 16 20.73 5.35 -14.72
CA TYR A 16 20.63 6.77 -14.37
C TYR A 16 22.01 7.40 -14.09
N ALA A 17 22.89 6.71 -13.36
CA ALA A 17 24.25 7.16 -13.09
C ALA A 17 25.09 7.25 -14.37
N VAL A 18 24.93 6.29 -15.29
CA VAL A 18 25.55 6.32 -16.62
C VAL A 18 24.99 7.49 -17.44
N GLN A 19 23.68 7.72 -17.43
CA GLN A 19 23.05 8.83 -18.15
C GLN A 19 23.45 10.21 -17.59
N LEU A 20 23.63 10.32 -16.27
CA LEU A 20 24.21 11.50 -15.61
C LEU A 20 25.68 11.72 -15.99
N SER A 21 26.44 10.63 -16.22
CA SER A 21 27.84 10.72 -16.64
C SER A 21 28.02 11.16 -18.10
N GLU A 22 27.03 10.87 -18.97
CA GLU A 22 27.03 11.31 -20.37
C GLU A 22 26.54 12.76 -20.56
N GLY A 23 25.74 13.29 -19.63
CA GLY A 23 25.38 14.70 -19.59
C GLY A 23 26.55 15.55 -19.08
N ARG A 24 26.95 16.59 -19.83
CA ARG A 24 27.92 17.63 -19.40
C ARG A 24 27.36 18.50 -18.26
N ALA A 25 26.99 17.90 -17.12
CA ALA A 25 26.60 18.63 -15.93
C ALA A 25 27.85 18.90 -15.08
N GLU A 26 28.20 20.19 -14.94
CA GLU A 26 29.31 20.73 -14.15
C GLU A 26 29.06 20.66 -12.62
N CYS A 27 28.61 19.51 -12.10
CA CYS A 27 28.47 19.34 -10.65
C CYS A 27 29.74 18.72 -10.04
N CYS A 28 30.17 19.21 -8.88
CA CYS A 28 31.43 18.82 -8.22
C CYS A 28 31.53 17.29 -7.92
N TRP A 29 30.39 16.61 -7.76
CA TRP A 29 30.29 15.15 -7.58
C TRP A 29 30.72 14.33 -8.81
N ASN A 30 30.63 14.91 -10.02
CA ASN A 30 30.98 14.24 -11.28
C ASN A 30 32.50 14.01 -11.44
N LYS A 31 33.36 14.83 -10.82
CA LYS A 31 34.82 14.67 -10.92
C LYS A 31 35.33 13.45 -10.17
N VAL A 32 34.76 13.10 -9.02
CA VAL A 32 35.18 11.95 -8.22
C VAL A 32 34.66 10.64 -8.85
N CYS A 33 33.38 10.61 -9.25
CA CYS A 33 32.78 9.44 -9.87
C CYS A 33 33.36 9.14 -11.26
N SER A 34 33.62 10.17 -12.10
CA SER A 34 34.25 9.98 -13.42
C SER A 34 35.71 9.53 -13.35
N ARG A 35 36.45 9.92 -12.30
CA ARG A 35 37.84 9.45 -12.08
C ARG A 35 37.88 7.99 -11.64
N LEU A 36 36.92 7.55 -10.83
CA LEU A 36 36.78 6.14 -10.44
C LEU A 36 36.31 5.26 -11.61
N LEU A 37 35.34 5.73 -12.42
CA LEU A 37 34.84 5.02 -13.59
C LEU A 37 35.84 4.98 -14.76
N ARG A 38 36.70 5.99 -14.94
CA ARG A 38 37.75 5.97 -16.00
C ARG A 38 38.87 4.95 -15.75
N ARG A 39 39.13 4.58 -14.49
CA ARG A 39 40.20 3.63 -14.14
C ARG A 39 39.76 2.17 -14.17
N SER A 40 38.46 1.90 -14.22
CA SER A 40 37.92 0.56 -14.44
C SER A 40 37.97 0.22 -15.93
N THR A 41 38.34 -1.02 -16.29
CA THR A 41 38.25 -1.57 -17.67
C THR A 41 36.83 -1.58 -18.25
N ILE A 42 35.82 -1.24 -17.44
CA ILE A 42 34.43 -0.96 -17.84
C ILE A 42 34.33 0.39 -18.58
N GLY A 43 35.33 1.27 -18.48
CA GLY A 43 35.36 2.62 -19.04
C GLY A 43 35.48 2.73 -20.57
N ASN A 44 35.25 1.66 -21.34
CA ASN A 44 35.07 1.80 -22.78
C ASN A 44 33.59 2.17 -23.04
N PRO A 45 33.26 3.43 -23.40
CA PRO A 45 31.88 3.91 -23.61
C PRO A 45 31.17 3.27 -24.82
N ARG A 46 31.72 2.15 -25.33
CA ARG A 46 31.13 1.34 -26.38
C ARG A 46 30.09 0.35 -25.84
N ILE A 47 30.11 0.02 -24.55
CA ILE A 47 29.11 -0.87 -23.96
C ILE A 47 27.85 -0.04 -23.69
N ARG A 48 26.80 -0.34 -24.44
CA ARG A 48 25.55 0.43 -24.41
C ARG A 48 24.59 -0.21 -23.43
N TRP A 49 23.97 0.60 -22.59
CA TRP A 49 23.13 0.15 -21.47
C TRP A 49 22.00 -0.81 -21.91
N TYR A 50 21.39 -0.58 -23.07
CA TYR A 50 20.29 -1.42 -23.57
C TYR A 50 20.72 -2.85 -23.96
N TRP A 51 21.98 -3.06 -24.39
CA TRP A 51 22.48 -4.42 -24.63
C TRP A 51 22.67 -5.16 -23.32
N PHE A 52 23.21 -4.48 -22.31
CA PHE A 52 23.35 -5.03 -20.97
C PHE A 52 21.96 -5.39 -20.39
N HIS A 53 20.98 -4.53 -20.60
CA HIS A 53 19.60 -4.76 -20.20
C HIS A 53 18.98 -6.02 -20.88
N LEU A 54 19.09 -6.14 -22.21
CA LEU A 54 18.56 -7.31 -22.94
C LEU A 54 19.29 -8.61 -22.58
N ILE A 55 20.61 -8.53 -22.37
CA ILE A 55 21.41 -9.67 -21.91
C ILE A 55 20.98 -10.09 -20.50
N GLY A 56 20.79 -9.12 -19.60
CA GLY A 56 20.25 -9.34 -18.26
C GLY A 56 18.92 -10.08 -18.32
N HIS A 57 17.95 -9.55 -19.07
CA HIS A 57 16.66 -10.21 -19.30
C HIS A 57 16.77 -11.63 -19.83
N THR A 58 17.65 -11.86 -20.81
CA THR A 58 17.87 -13.21 -21.36
C THR A 58 18.43 -14.15 -20.29
N GLY A 59 19.39 -13.69 -19.50
CA GLY A 59 19.97 -14.47 -18.39
C GLY A 59 18.93 -14.80 -17.32
N PHE A 60 18.07 -13.83 -16.97
CA PHE A 60 16.96 -14.07 -16.05
C PHE A 60 15.94 -15.05 -16.60
N LEU A 61 15.54 -14.94 -17.87
CA LEU A 61 14.63 -15.91 -18.49
C LEU A 61 15.15 -17.34 -18.46
N VAL A 62 16.44 -17.52 -18.75
CA VAL A 62 17.08 -18.85 -18.67
C VAL A 62 17.10 -19.35 -17.23
N ARG A 63 17.47 -18.50 -16.26
CA ARG A 63 17.43 -18.84 -14.84
C ARG A 63 16.02 -19.22 -14.39
N GLU A 64 15.00 -18.47 -14.79
CA GLU A 64 13.60 -18.75 -14.45
C GLU A 64 13.15 -20.09 -15.04
N ALA A 65 13.53 -20.42 -16.28
CA ALA A 65 13.24 -21.73 -16.86
C ALA A 65 13.91 -22.88 -16.07
N VAL A 66 15.14 -22.68 -15.59
CA VAL A 66 15.83 -23.65 -14.71
C VAL A 66 15.11 -23.79 -13.37
N VAL A 67 14.71 -22.69 -12.74
CA VAL A 67 13.98 -22.71 -11.45
C VAL A 67 12.63 -23.39 -11.59
N VAL A 68 11.84 -23.06 -12.63
CA VAL A 68 10.54 -23.72 -12.88
C VAL A 68 10.71 -25.22 -13.11
N THR A 69 11.79 -25.62 -13.80
CA THR A 69 12.11 -27.04 -14.00
C THR A 69 12.49 -27.73 -12.68
N ALA A 70 13.31 -27.08 -11.85
CA ALA A 70 13.73 -27.62 -10.56
C ALA A 70 12.55 -27.77 -9.57
N GLU A 71 11.58 -26.84 -9.61
CA GLU A 71 10.38 -26.86 -8.76
C GLU A 71 9.23 -27.71 -9.36
N ASN A 72 9.44 -28.38 -10.51
CA ASN A 72 8.37 -29.05 -11.28
C ASN A 72 7.12 -28.16 -11.53
N GLY A 73 7.34 -26.85 -11.69
CA GLY A 73 6.31 -25.81 -11.76
C GLY A 73 5.79 -25.50 -13.16
N TRP A 74 5.95 -26.41 -14.15
CA TRP A 74 5.55 -26.19 -15.55
C TRP A 74 4.03 -26.31 -15.76
N PHE A 75 3.26 -25.41 -15.13
CA PHE A 75 1.82 -25.28 -15.37
C PHE A 75 1.56 -24.57 -16.70
N GLY A 76 0.43 -24.87 -17.36
CA GLY A 76 0.07 -24.25 -18.65
C GLY A 76 0.12 -22.72 -18.64
N ILE A 77 -0.35 -22.08 -17.56
CA ILE A 77 -0.30 -20.61 -17.38
C ILE A 77 1.14 -20.07 -17.30
N VAL A 78 2.06 -20.81 -16.67
CA VAL A 78 3.48 -20.46 -16.55
C VAL A 78 4.19 -20.68 -17.89
N ILE A 79 3.89 -21.77 -18.61
CA ILE A 79 4.44 -22.03 -19.95
C ILE A 79 4.07 -20.87 -20.89
N LEU A 80 2.79 -20.49 -20.92
CA LEU A 80 2.30 -19.42 -21.78
C LEU A 80 2.90 -18.05 -21.44
N SER A 81 3.05 -17.72 -20.15
CA SER A 81 3.69 -16.46 -19.74
C SER A 81 5.17 -16.42 -20.14
N GLN A 82 5.89 -17.55 -20.03
CA GLN A 82 7.29 -17.66 -20.47
C GLN A 82 7.43 -17.54 -22.00
N ILE A 83 6.59 -18.22 -22.77
CA ILE A 83 6.57 -18.10 -24.24
C ILE A 83 6.33 -16.65 -24.63
N SER A 84 5.35 -15.99 -24.01
CA SER A 84 5.08 -14.57 -24.27
C SER A 84 6.31 -13.70 -24.01
N ASN A 85 6.99 -13.90 -22.89
CA ASN A 85 8.17 -13.12 -22.54
C ASN A 85 9.32 -13.31 -23.54
N TRP A 86 9.55 -14.53 -24.04
CA TRP A 86 10.51 -14.78 -25.12
C TRP A 86 10.13 -14.08 -26.42
N VAL A 87 8.84 -14.11 -26.80
CA VAL A 87 8.34 -13.42 -28.01
C VAL A 87 8.56 -11.91 -27.89
N VAL A 88 8.22 -11.31 -26.76
CA VAL A 88 8.44 -9.87 -26.51
C VAL A 88 9.94 -9.56 -26.53
N LEU A 89 10.77 -10.35 -25.85
CA LEU A 89 12.21 -10.12 -25.80
C LEU A 89 12.85 -10.19 -27.20
N LEU A 90 12.50 -11.17 -28.02
CA LEU A 90 13.00 -11.30 -29.39
C LEU A 90 12.55 -10.14 -30.28
N SER A 91 11.29 -9.72 -30.14
CA SER A 91 10.74 -8.57 -30.87
C SER A 91 11.48 -7.28 -30.48
N VAL A 92 11.55 -6.96 -29.19
CA VAL A 92 12.26 -5.79 -28.66
C VAL A 92 13.74 -5.83 -29.08
N SER A 93 14.41 -6.97 -28.98
CA SER A 93 15.81 -7.13 -29.40
C SER A 93 16.02 -6.81 -30.88
N ARG A 94 15.11 -7.25 -31.77
CA ARG A 94 15.14 -6.92 -33.20
C ARG A 94 14.99 -5.41 -33.42
N HIS A 95 14.13 -4.73 -32.67
CA HIS A 95 13.95 -3.28 -32.76
C HIS A 95 15.14 -2.50 -32.22
N VAL A 96 15.64 -2.86 -31.04
CA VAL A 96 16.85 -2.30 -30.44
C VAL A 96 18.03 -2.47 -31.40
N TRP A 97 18.17 -3.61 -32.07
CA TRP A 97 19.22 -3.83 -33.07
C TRP A 97 19.15 -2.83 -34.24
N LYS A 98 17.95 -2.57 -34.78
CA LYS A 98 17.76 -1.59 -35.87
C LYS A 98 18.14 -0.18 -35.43
N PHE A 99 17.60 0.28 -34.30
CA PHE A 99 17.89 1.62 -33.77
C PHE A 99 19.34 1.79 -33.32
N ALA A 100 19.97 0.74 -32.79
CA ALA A 100 21.39 0.73 -32.45
C ALA A 100 22.30 0.99 -33.67
N GLY A 101 21.86 0.63 -34.88
CA GLY A 101 22.56 0.91 -36.13
C GLY A 101 22.65 2.41 -36.43
N VAL A 102 21.58 3.16 -36.17
CA VAL A 102 21.45 4.60 -36.48
C VAL A 102 21.79 5.53 -35.31
N ARG A 103 21.94 5.01 -34.08
CA ARG A 103 22.27 5.80 -32.88
C ARG A 103 23.44 6.77 -33.05
N ARG A 104 24.43 6.45 -33.90
CA ARG A 104 25.59 7.34 -34.13
C ARG A 104 25.19 8.71 -34.72
N GLN A 105 24.03 8.79 -35.38
CA GLN A 105 23.55 10.02 -36.03
C GLN A 105 22.83 10.93 -35.04
N ALA A 106 21.95 10.37 -34.20
CA ALA A 106 21.21 11.12 -33.18
C ALA A 106 21.17 10.34 -31.86
N PRO A 107 22.24 10.36 -31.04
CA PRO A 107 22.33 9.52 -29.85
C PRO A 107 21.23 9.83 -28.83
N ALA A 108 20.99 11.12 -28.52
CA ALA A 108 19.97 11.52 -27.55
C ALA A 108 18.56 11.07 -27.97
N THR A 109 18.16 11.34 -29.21
CA THR A 109 16.85 10.97 -29.74
C THR A 109 16.65 9.45 -29.76
N VAL A 110 17.65 8.71 -30.24
CA VAL A 110 17.56 7.25 -30.32
C VAL A 110 17.51 6.63 -28.94
N ASP A 111 18.22 7.16 -27.95
CA ASP A 111 18.17 6.66 -26.58
C ASP A 111 16.78 6.83 -25.96
N GLU A 112 16.11 7.97 -26.18
CA GLU A 112 14.73 8.15 -25.71
C GLU A 112 13.75 7.16 -26.38
N ILE A 113 13.90 6.91 -27.69
CA ILE A 113 13.09 5.90 -28.40
C ILE A 113 13.35 4.49 -27.85
N LEU A 114 14.61 4.16 -27.52
CA LEU A 114 14.98 2.87 -26.97
C LEU A 114 14.38 2.63 -25.58
N HIS A 115 14.28 3.67 -24.73
CA HIS A 115 13.57 3.56 -23.44
C HIS A 115 12.10 3.14 -23.63
N MET A 116 11.40 3.71 -24.61
CA MET A 116 10.00 3.37 -24.90
C MET A 116 9.84 1.96 -25.47
N ILE A 117 10.75 1.54 -26.36
CA ILE A 117 10.72 0.21 -26.99
C ILE A 117 10.97 -0.91 -25.98
N ILE A 118 11.74 -0.66 -24.92
CA ILE A 118 12.07 -1.65 -23.89
C ILE A 118 10.92 -1.84 -22.88
N LEU A 119 10.02 -0.87 -22.73
CA LEU A 119 8.93 -0.90 -21.75
C LEU A 119 8.11 -2.21 -21.77
N PRO A 120 7.62 -2.72 -22.92
CA PRO A 120 6.84 -3.96 -22.94
C PRO A 120 7.63 -5.19 -22.47
N ALA A 121 8.94 -5.23 -22.72
CA ALA A 121 9.79 -6.33 -22.24
C ALA A 121 9.91 -6.33 -20.72
N ASN A 122 9.99 -5.16 -20.10
CA ASN A 122 10.11 -5.01 -18.65
C ASN A 122 8.80 -5.38 -17.96
N TYR A 123 7.70 -4.86 -18.49
CA TYR A 123 6.38 -5.18 -18.00
C TYR A 123 6.07 -6.68 -18.13
N CYS A 124 6.31 -7.27 -19.31
CA CYS A 124 6.08 -8.70 -19.53
C CYS A 124 6.93 -9.58 -18.62
N PHE A 125 8.19 -9.19 -18.38
CA PHE A 125 9.10 -9.90 -17.49
C PHE A 125 8.60 -9.89 -16.05
N LEU A 126 8.24 -8.72 -15.52
CA LEU A 126 7.74 -8.60 -14.14
C LEU A 126 6.43 -9.38 -13.96
N CYS A 127 5.50 -9.28 -14.91
CA CYS A 127 4.25 -10.05 -14.87
C CYS A 127 4.51 -11.56 -14.93
N ALA A 128 5.41 -12.03 -15.79
CA ALA A 128 5.72 -13.46 -15.92
C ALA A 128 6.35 -14.02 -14.63
N LEU A 129 7.20 -13.22 -13.97
CA LEU A 129 7.76 -13.53 -12.66
C LEU A 129 6.66 -13.64 -11.59
N CYS A 130 5.72 -12.69 -11.56
CA CYS A 130 4.56 -12.74 -10.66
C CYS A 130 3.68 -13.97 -10.91
N VAL A 131 3.41 -14.33 -12.17
CA VAL A 131 2.65 -15.56 -12.52
C VAL A 131 3.34 -16.80 -11.96
N ARG A 132 4.67 -16.91 -12.10
CA ARG A 132 5.41 -18.04 -11.51
C ARG A 132 5.29 -18.04 -9.99
N MET A 133 5.58 -16.92 -9.33
CA MET A 133 5.54 -16.82 -7.86
C MET A 133 4.16 -17.20 -7.31
N LEU A 134 3.10 -16.66 -7.92
CA LEU A 134 1.72 -16.88 -7.51
C LEU A 134 1.20 -18.27 -7.87
N LYS A 135 1.74 -18.93 -8.90
CA LYS A 135 1.29 -20.28 -9.26
C LYS A 135 2.05 -21.38 -8.52
N VAL A 136 3.34 -21.20 -8.26
CA VAL A 136 4.20 -22.24 -7.67
C VAL A 136 4.12 -22.24 -6.13
N ASN A 137 4.06 -21.07 -5.48
CA ASN A 137 4.15 -20.97 -4.02
C ASN A 137 2.89 -20.41 -3.37
N SER A 138 2.07 -21.22 -2.70
CA SER A 138 0.78 -20.78 -2.11
C SER A 138 0.87 -19.76 -0.96
N ASP A 139 2.06 -19.41 -0.49
CA ASP A 139 2.25 -18.57 0.69
C ASP A 139 1.79 -17.11 0.46
N GLN A 140 1.26 -16.49 1.52
CA GLN A 140 0.88 -15.06 1.54
C GLN A 140 2.08 -14.16 1.21
N ARG A 141 3.28 -14.53 1.67
CA ARG A 141 4.53 -13.83 1.36
C ARG A 141 4.78 -13.71 -0.15
N SER A 142 4.45 -14.75 -0.90
CA SER A 142 4.62 -14.73 -2.37
C SER A 142 3.66 -13.76 -3.04
N LEU A 143 2.46 -13.56 -2.46
CA LEU A 143 1.52 -12.54 -2.90
C LEU A 143 2.06 -11.14 -2.63
N ASP A 144 2.55 -10.87 -1.42
CA ASP A 144 3.10 -9.55 -1.06
C ASP A 144 4.30 -9.17 -1.94
N VAL A 145 5.19 -10.12 -2.21
CA VAL A 145 6.33 -9.91 -3.11
C VAL A 145 5.87 -9.70 -4.56
N ALA A 146 4.85 -10.44 -5.02
CA ALA A 146 4.30 -10.27 -6.37
C ALA A 146 3.64 -8.89 -6.53
N MET A 147 2.90 -8.41 -5.53
CA MET A 147 2.28 -7.09 -5.54
C MET A 147 3.35 -5.99 -5.61
N ALA A 148 4.37 -6.04 -4.75
CA ALA A 148 5.47 -5.07 -4.77
C ALA A 148 6.28 -5.13 -6.09
N THR A 149 6.47 -6.34 -6.64
CA THR A 149 7.17 -6.53 -7.92
C THR A 149 6.37 -5.91 -9.06
N LEU A 150 5.06 -6.12 -9.12
CA LEU A 150 4.21 -5.53 -10.15
C LEU A 150 4.13 -4.00 -10.00
N GLY A 151 4.03 -3.48 -8.77
CA GLY A 151 4.07 -2.04 -8.50
C GLY A 151 5.37 -1.36 -8.95
N SER A 152 6.48 -2.09 -9.01
CA SER A 152 7.73 -1.56 -9.58
C SER A 152 7.68 -1.33 -11.10
N ALA A 153 6.69 -1.89 -11.80
CA ALA A 153 6.49 -1.65 -13.22
C ALA A 153 6.13 -0.18 -13.53
N ASP A 154 5.51 0.52 -12.58
CA ASP A 154 5.15 1.94 -12.68
C ASP A 154 6.39 2.84 -12.83
N ILE A 155 7.55 2.41 -12.31
CA ILE A 155 8.82 3.13 -12.50
C ILE A 155 9.19 3.16 -13.99
N TRP A 156 9.04 2.02 -14.69
CA TRP A 156 9.37 1.92 -16.10
C TRP A 156 8.41 2.70 -16.97
N GLU A 157 7.12 2.70 -16.61
CA GLU A 157 6.11 3.53 -17.24
C GLU A 157 6.44 5.02 -17.10
N ALA A 158 6.74 5.47 -15.89
CA ALA A 158 7.10 6.86 -15.61
C ALA A 158 8.37 7.27 -16.36
N TRP A 159 9.35 6.36 -16.45
CA TRP A 159 10.55 6.57 -17.25
C TRP A 159 10.22 6.69 -18.73
N ALA A 160 9.38 5.82 -19.27
CA ALA A 160 8.97 5.90 -20.67
C ALA A 160 8.24 7.22 -20.96
N LEU A 161 7.36 7.69 -20.05
CA LEU A 161 6.70 8.99 -20.17
C LEU A 161 7.71 10.15 -20.14
N TRP A 162 8.71 10.07 -19.26
CA TRP A 162 9.80 11.05 -19.22
C TRP A 162 10.55 11.12 -20.55
N SER A 163 10.84 9.97 -21.14
CA SER A 163 11.47 9.87 -22.45
C SER A 163 10.58 10.43 -23.57
N VAL A 164 9.25 10.27 -23.51
CA VAL A 164 8.32 10.81 -24.52
C VAL A 164 8.36 12.33 -24.49
N LEU A 165 8.27 12.90 -23.30
CA LEU A 165 8.34 14.35 -23.14
C LEU A 165 9.69 14.92 -23.58
N LYS A 166 10.79 14.23 -23.24
CA LYS A 166 12.14 14.64 -23.68
C LYS A 166 12.30 14.54 -25.20
N LEU A 167 11.72 13.52 -25.83
CA LEU A 167 11.68 13.38 -27.29
C LEU A 167 10.93 14.54 -27.93
N PHE A 168 9.80 14.98 -27.35
CA PHE A 168 9.06 16.15 -27.84
C PHE A 168 9.87 17.43 -27.73
N VAL A 169 10.54 17.67 -26.60
CA VAL A 169 11.42 18.83 -26.43
C VAL A 169 12.56 18.83 -27.46
N LEU A 170 13.23 17.68 -27.66
CA LEU A 170 14.31 17.52 -28.64
C LEU A 170 13.85 17.76 -30.08
N TYR A 171 12.58 17.49 -30.39
CA TYR A 171 12.02 17.72 -31.72
C TYR A 171 11.60 19.18 -31.94
N VAL A 172 10.90 19.76 -30.96
CA VAL A 172 10.32 21.10 -31.07
C VAL A 172 11.41 22.17 -31.03
N GLU A 173 12.45 22.00 -30.21
CA GLU A 173 13.47 23.04 -30.02
C GLU A 173 14.18 23.46 -31.32
N PRO A 174 14.70 22.54 -32.18
CA PRO A 174 15.24 22.91 -33.48
C PRO A 174 14.20 23.51 -34.44
N ALA A 175 12.97 22.99 -34.45
CA ALA A 175 11.89 23.46 -35.31
C ALA A 175 11.51 24.92 -34.96
N MET A 176 11.40 25.24 -33.67
CA MET A 176 11.10 26.57 -33.18
C MET A 176 12.24 27.55 -33.44
N GLN A 177 13.50 27.12 -33.30
CA GLN A 177 14.65 27.94 -33.70
C GLN A 177 14.62 28.26 -35.20
N GLN A 178 14.23 27.31 -36.04
CA GLN A 178 14.10 27.52 -37.48
C GLN A 178 12.91 28.41 -37.84
N HIS A 179 11.78 28.27 -37.15
CA HIS A 179 10.60 29.13 -37.32
C HIS A 179 10.92 30.58 -36.93
N SER A 180 11.60 30.79 -35.79
CA SER A 180 12.10 32.09 -35.34
C SER A 180 13.03 32.75 -36.39
N LYS A 181 13.99 32.00 -36.96
CA LYS A 181 14.84 32.48 -38.06
C LYS A 181 14.04 32.85 -39.31
N THR A 182 12.99 32.10 -39.62
CA THR A 182 12.12 32.34 -40.79
C THR A 182 11.27 33.59 -40.60
N ILE A 183 10.69 33.80 -39.42
CA ILE A 183 9.99 35.04 -39.06
C ILE A 183 10.94 36.24 -39.18
N ARG A 184 12.16 36.13 -38.67
CA ARG A 184 13.20 37.17 -38.78
C ARG A 184 13.52 37.51 -40.24
N ARG A 185 13.59 36.50 -41.12
CA ARG A 185 13.81 36.69 -42.57
C ARG A 185 12.59 37.28 -43.30
N ASN A 186 11.38 36.86 -42.95
CA ASN A 186 10.15 37.35 -43.57
C ASN A 186 9.88 38.80 -43.18
N PHE A 187 10.14 39.20 -41.93
CA PHE A 187 10.04 40.59 -41.50
C PHE A 187 11.05 41.49 -42.23
N THR A 188 12.31 41.07 -42.32
CA THR A 188 13.35 41.83 -43.05
C THR A 188 13.06 41.97 -44.54
N THR A 189 12.51 40.93 -45.19
CA THR A 189 12.15 40.97 -46.62
C THR A 189 10.88 41.77 -46.91
N LYS A 190 9.82 41.63 -46.08
CA LYS A 190 8.57 42.40 -46.24
C LYS A 190 8.83 43.90 -46.07
N PHE A 191 9.67 44.28 -45.11
CA PHE A 191 10.02 45.69 -44.88
C PHE A 191 10.85 46.29 -46.03
N ARG A 192 11.65 45.46 -46.72
CA ARG A 192 12.44 45.89 -47.89
C ARG A 192 11.58 46.18 -49.13
N ARG A 193 10.35 45.64 -49.22
CA ARG A 193 9.44 45.81 -50.36
C ARG A 193 8.51 47.02 -50.25
N THR A 194 8.22 47.54 -49.06
CA THR A 194 7.40 48.75 -48.86
C THR A 194 8.23 50.02 -49.14
N THR A 195 8.45 50.35 -50.41
CA THR A 195 9.44 51.34 -50.88
C THR A 195 8.81 52.56 -51.54
N THR A 196 7.99 53.32 -50.80
CA THR A 196 7.40 54.58 -51.32
C THR A 196 7.32 55.74 -50.30
N GLN A 197 7.99 55.66 -49.14
CA GLN A 197 7.95 56.71 -48.10
C GLN A 197 9.34 57.32 -47.76
N PRO A 198 9.41 58.59 -47.30
CA PRO A 198 10.65 59.35 -47.10
C PRO A 198 11.61 58.72 -46.07
N LEU A 199 12.91 58.84 -46.37
CA LEU A 199 14.03 58.09 -45.76
C LEU A 199 14.24 58.26 -44.24
N VAL A 200 13.87 59.41 -43.65
CA VAL A 200 14.27 59.75 -42.26
C VAL A 200 13.31 59.18 -41.20
N VAL A 201 12.01 59.08 -41.49
CA VAL A 201 11.02 58.46 -40.57
C VAL A 201 11.03 56.92 -40.68
N ARG A 202 11.57 56.39 -41.79
CA ARG A 202 11.60 54.95 -42.08
C ARG A 202 12.58 54.19 -41.20
N SER A 203 13.74 54.76 -40.85
CA SER A 203 14.77 54.06 -40.09
C SER A 203 14.34 53.76 -38.65
N SER A 204 13.67 54.70 -37.97
CA SER A 204 13.23 54.53 -36.58
C SER A 204 12.10 53.50 -36.47
N ILE A 205 11.07 53.58 -37.32
CA ILE A 205 9.93 52.64 -37.29
C ILE A 205 10.36 51.24 -37.73
N ALA A 206 11.26 51.13 -38.73
CA ALA A 206 11.84 49.85 -39.14
C ALA A 206 12.58 49.17 -38.00
N GLN A 207 13.42 49.94 -37.31
CA GLN A 207 14.25 49.45 -36.23
C GLN A 207 13.38 49.04 -35.04
N GLN A 208 12.33 49.80 -34.73
CA GLN A 208 11.40 49.50 -33.64
C GLN A 208 10.55 48.25 -33.95
N ALA A 209 10.07 48.08 -35.18
CA ALA A 209 9.31 46.89 -35.59
C ALA A 209 10.19 45.63 -35.66
N SER A 210 11.44 45.77 -36.14
CA SER A 210 12.43 44.67 -36.14
C SER A 210 12.76 44.22 -34.72
N GLN A 211 12.98 45.18 -33.80
CA GLN A 211 13.26 44.89 -32.40
C GLN A 211 12.06 44.24 -31.71
N ALA A 212 10.83 44.70 -31.99
CA ALA A 212 9.62 44.10 -31.43
C ALA A 212 9.44 42.64 -31.91
N ALA A 213 9.71 42.35 -33.19
CA ALA A 213 9.66 40.99 -33.72
C ALA A 213 10.75 40.09 -33.12
N GLU A 214 11.97 40.60 -32.92
CA GLU A 214 13.07 39.87 -32.27
C GLU A 214 12.73 39.56 -30.80
N ASN A 215 12.27 40.56 -30.05
CA ASN A 215 11.85 40.38 -28.65
C ASN A 215 10.69 39.38 -28.53
N THR A 216 9.74 39.40 -29.47
CA THR A 216 8.60 38.46 -29.46
C THR A 216 9.07 37.02 -29.74
N ALA A 217 9.98 36.85 -30.71
CA ALA A 217 10.54 35.54 -31.04
C ALA A 217 11.41 34.97 -29.90
N GLU A 218 12.21 35.81 -29.24
CA GLU A 218 13.00 35.43 -28.07
C GLU A 218 12.10 35.09 -26.87
N LEU A 219 11.07 35.89 -26.61
CA LEU A 219 10.10 35.63 -25.56
C LEU A 219 9.42 34.28 -25.79
N PHE A 220 8.94 34.02 -27.01
CA PHE A 220 8.32 32.75 -27.36
C PHE A 220 9.27 31.56 -27.16
N LEU A 221 10.52 31.63 -27.65
CA LEU A 221 11.52 30.59 -27.42
C LEU A 221 11.82 30.38 -25.93
N SER A 222 11.87 31.46 -25.14
CA SER A 222 12.07 31.38 -23.70
C SER A 222 10.91 30.68 -22.99
N VAL A 223 9.66 30.98 -23.39
CA VAL A 223 8.46 30.36 -22.82
C VAL A 223 8.42 28.87 -23.14
N VAL A 224 8.70 28.47 -24.39
CA VAL A 224 8.75 27.05 -24.79
C VAL A 224 9.85 26.31 -24.03
N SER A 225 11.04 26.91 -23.90
CA SER A 225 12.15 26.31 -23.15
C SER A 225 11.83 26.19 -21.65
N ILE A 226 11.28 27.23 -21.03
CA ILE A 226 10.88 27.21 -19.61
C ILE A 226 9.80 26.16 -19.38
N PHE A 227 8.77 26.12 -20.24
CA PHE A 227 7.67 25.18 -20.12
C PHE A 227 8.13 23.73 -20.35
N GLY A 228 8.99 23.49 -21.33
CA GLY A 228 9.61 22.19 -21.59
C GLY A 228 10.47 21.72 -20.41
N ASN A 229 11.31 22.59 -19.87
CA ASN A 229 12.14 22.28 -18.70
C ASN A 229 11.30 22.03 -17.44
N LEU A 230 10.27 22.83 -17.20
CA LEU A 230 9.37 22.66 -16.06
C LEU A 230 8.63 21.33 -16.14
N SER A 231 8.08 21.00 -17.32
CA SER A 231 7.41 19.73 -17.57
C SER A 231 8.38 18.56 -17.35
N LEU A 232 9.61 18.67 -17.87
CA LEU A 232 10.64 17.65 -17.74
C LEU A 232 11.08 17.46 -16.28
N MET A 233 11.18 18.54 -15.51
CA MET A 233 11.46 18.48 -14.06
C MET A 233 10.30 17.84 -13.29
N GLY A 234 9.04 18.13 -13.65
CA GLY A 234 7.86 17.52 -13.04
C GLY A 234 7.83 16.01 -13.22
N VAL A 235 7.99 15.53 -14.45
CA VAL A 235 8.02 14.08 -14.73
C VAL A 235 9.26 13.41 -14.11
N ARG A 236 10.42 14.06 -14.12
CA ARG A 236 11.62 13.56 -13.44
C ARG A 236 11.42 13.43 -11.93
N SER A 237 10.76 14.42 -11.30
CA SER A 237 10.43 14.35 -9.87
C SER A 237 9.52 13.16 -9.59
N TRP A 238 8.51 12.91 -10.43
CA TRP A 238 7.62 11.77 -10.30
C TRP A 238 8.37 10.43 -10.38
N VAL A 239 9.26 10.25 -11.36
CA VAL A 239 10.11 9.04 -11.48
C VAL A 239 10.93 8.83 -10.20
N MET A 240 11.54 9.89 -9.66
CA MET A 240 12.34 9.78 -8.43
C MET A 240 11.48 9.43 -7.22
N THR A 241 10.29 10.03 -7.10
CA THR A 241 9.33 9.69 -6.04
C THR A 241 8.90 8.22 -6.13
N LEU A 242 8.60 7.70 -7.31
CA LEU A 242 8.28 6.28 -7.51
C LEU A 242 9.43 5.38 -7.09
N ILE A 243 10.66 5.69 -7.51
CA ILE A 243 11.85 4.92 -7.10
C ILE A 243 11.96 4.88 -5.57
N VAL A 244 11.79 6.02 -4.88
CA VAL A 244 11.87 6.08 -3.42
C VAL A 244 10.76 5.26 -2.76
N LEU A 245 9.51 5.43 -3.19
CA LEU A 245 8.36 4.75 -2.59
C LEU A 245 8.39 3.24 -2.83
N SER A 246 8.63 2.80 -4.06
CA SER A 246 8.77 1.37 -4.38
C SER A 246 9.98 0.75 -3.65
N SER A 247 11.08 1.49 -3.50
CA SER A 247 12.23 1.02 -2.72
C SER A 247 11.89 0.87 -1.24
N ALA A 248 11.14 1.81 -0.67
CA ALA A 248 10.66 1.73 0.70
C ALA A 248 9.76 0.50 0.88
N GLU A 249 8.82 0.26 -0.05
CA GLU A 249 7.95 -0.92 0.01
C GLU A 249 8.74 -2.24 -0.08
N ILE A 250 9.63 -2.37 -1.07
CA ILE A 250 10.45 -3.57 -1.25
C ILE A 250 11.38 -3.77 -0.04
N THR A 251 11.93 -2.69 0.53
CA THR A 251 12.78 -2.77 1.71
C THR A 251 11.98 -3.22 2.93
N VAL A 252 10.81 -2.63 3.17
CA VAL A 252 9.96 -2.95 4.31
C VAL A 252 9.39 -4.37 4.17
N LYS A 253 8.58 -4.63 3.14
CA LYS A 253 7.88 -5.92 2.96
C LYS A 253 8.83 -7.04 2.54
N GLY A 254 9.84 -6.75 1.74
CA GLY A 254 10.75 -7.75 1.16
C GLY A 254 11.97 -8.08 2.02
N ILE A 255 12.52 -7.11 2.77
CA ILE A 255 13.74 -7.31 3.58
C ILE A 255 13.42 -7.27 5.07
N LEU A 256 12.87 -6.16 5.57
CA LEU A 256 12.75 -5.93 7.01
C LEU A 256 11.75 -6.88 7.64
N VAL A 257 10.55 -7.00 7.07
CA VAL A 257 9.50 -7.87 7.61
C VAL A 257 9.96 -9.35 7.69
N PRO A 258 10.59 -9.95 6.66
CA PRO A 258 11.02 -11.33 6.75
C PRO A 258 12.31 -11.56 7.57
N ARG A 259 13.19 -10.55 7.70
CA ARG A 259 14.47 -10.70 8.39
C ARG A 259 14.41 -10.31 9.87
N VAL A 260 13.54 -9.36 10.20
CA VAL A 260 13.41 -8.79 11.55
C VAL A 260 11.92 -8.52 11.82
N PRO A 261 11.07 -9.56 11.89
CA PRO A 261 9.63 -9.38 12.09
C PRO A 261 9.30 -8.63 13.40
N THR A 262 10.16 -8.78 14.41
CA THR A 262 10.05 -8.14 15.73
C THR A 262 10.38 -6.65 15.73
N LEU A 263 11.08 -6.13 14.71
CA LEU A 263 11.45 -4.71 14.63
C LEU A 263 10.20 -3.80 14.61
N PHE A 264 9.15 -4.23 13.91
CA PHE A 264 7.93 -3.45 13.79
C PHE A 264 7.14 -3.43 15.10
N PHE A 265 7.12 -4.54 15.85
CA PHE A 265 6.45 -4.59 17.15
C PHE A 265 7.07 -3.61 18.14
N TRP A 266 8.40 -3.44 18.11
CA TRP A 266 9.08 -2.46 18.95
C TRP A 266 8.88 -1.01 18.49
N LEU A 267 8.81 -0.78 17.18
CA LEU A 267 8.57 0.56 16.64
C LEU A 267 7.16 1.09 16.91
N THR A 268 6.18 0.19 17.06
CA THR A 268 4.77 0.56 17.14
C THR A 268 4.13 0.23 18.49
N ASP A 269 4.84 -0.46 19.39
CA ASP A 269 4.32 -1.01 20.66
C ASP A 269 3.04 -1.85 20.49
N ASP A 270 2.83 -2.40 19.29
CA ASP A 270 1.60 -3.09 18.88
C ASP A 270 1.94 -4.41 18.20
N CYS A 271 1.12 -5.45 18.41
CA CYS A 271 1.26 -6.75 17.71
C CYS A 271 0.76 -6.75 16.25
N VAL A 272 0.80 -5.59 15.58
CA VAL A 272 0.47 -5.49 14.17
C VAL A 272 1.68 -5.91 13.35
N GLY A 273 1.55 -6.99 12.57
CA GLY A 273 2.64 -7.45 11.69
C GLY A 273 3.11 -6.34 10.75
N GLY A 274 4.43 -6.23 10.54
CA GLY A 274 5.03 -5.08 9.83
C GLY A 274 4.47 -4.82 8.42
N SER A 275 4.05 -5.85 7.68
CA SER A 275 3.36 -5.66 6.39
C SER A 275 2.01 -4.96 6.58
N ARG A 276 1.21 -5.43 7.54
CA ARG A 276 -0.09 -4.84 7.86
C ARG A 276 0.05 -3.41 8.37
N TRP A 277 1.09 -3.13 9.16
CA TRP A 277 1.38 -1.76 9.60
C TRP A 277 1.69 -0.84 8.40
N TYR A 278 2.54 -1.29 7.48
CA TYR A 278 2.86 -0.57 6.25
C TYR A 278 1.60 -0.32 5.42
N ASP A 279 0.76 -1.33 5.25
CA ASP A 279 -0.49 -1.25 4.47
C ASP A 279 -1.52 -0.29 5.11
N LEU A 280 -1.55 -0.18 6.43
CA LEU A 280 -2.44 0.73 7.15
C LEU A 280 -1.97 2.19 7.12
N HIS A 281 -0.66 2.43 7.25
CA HIS A 281 -0.14 3.78 7.51
C HIS A 281 0.63 4.39 6.34
N VAL A 282 1.43 3.59 5.63
CA VAL A 282 2.36 4.09 4.61
C VAL A 282 1.77 3.94 3.22
N ALA A 283 1.18 2.77 2.90
CA ALA A 283 0.65 2.49 1.56
C ALA A 283 -0.40 3.52 1.09
N PRO A 284 -1.40 3.92 1.90
CA PRO A 284 -2.42 4.87 1.43
C PRO A 284 -1.84 6.26 1.14
N VAL A 285 -0.84 6.68 1.92
CA VAL A 285 -0.12 7.95 1.73
C VAL A 285 0.75 7.87 0.47
N ALA A 286 1.48 6.76 0.30
CA ALA A 286 2.32 6.52 -0.87
C ALA A 286 1.48 6.50 -2.15
N GLU A 287 0.37 5.77 -2.18
CA GLU A 287 -0.58 5.72 -3.29
C GLU A 287 -1.17 7.10 -3.58
N GLY A 288 -1.55 7.87 -2.55
CA GLY A 288 -2.02 9.25 -2.71
C GLY A 288 -0.98 10.17 -3.35
N ILE A 289 0.30 10.06 -2.94
CA ILE A 289 1.41 10.82 -3.54
C ILE A 289 1.62 10.40 -5.00
N VAL A 290 1.64 9.11 -5.28
CA VAL A 290 1.81 8.56 -6.64
C VAL A 290 0.68 9.06 -7.55
N PHE A 291 -0.56 8.98 -7.10
CA PHE A 291 -1.72 9.44 -7.84
C PHE A 291 -1.64 10.94 -8.16
N MET A 292 -1.29 11.77 -7.17
CA MET A 292 -1.12 13.21 -7.36
C MET A 292 -0.01 13.53 -8.37
N MET A 293 1.16 12.90 -8.21
CA MET A 293 2.32 13.14 -9.09
C MET A 293 2.08 12.65 -10.52
N CYS A 294 1.44 11.48 -10.68
CA CYS A 294 1.04 10.96 -11.97
C CYS A 294 0.04 11.91 -12.66
N SER A 295 -0.96 12.40 -11.92
CA SER A 295 -1.94 13.36 -12.43
C SER A 295 -1.28 14.66 -12.92
N PHE A 296 -0.32 15.20 -12.15
CA PHE A 296 0.44 16.36 -12.59
C PHE A 296 1.31 16.07 -13.81
N ALA A 297 2.01 14.93 -13.83
CA ALA A 297 2.83 14.52 -14.97
C ALA A 297 1.99 14.42 -16.26
N LEU A 298 0.82 13.78 -16.19
CA LEU A 298 -0.11 13.69 -17.32
C LEU A 298 -0.65 15.05 -17.73
N ALA A 299 -1.00 15.92 -16.76
CA ALA A 299 -1.45 17.27 -17.05
C ALA A 299 -0.37 18.08 -17.78
N PHE A 300 0.90 17.96 -17.38
CA PHE A 300 2.02 18.60 -18.07
C PHE A 300 2.20 18.08 -19.50
N VAL A 301 2.14 16.77 -19.71
CA VAL A 301 2.28 16.18 -21.05
C VAL A 301 1.12 16.62 -21.95
N VAL A 302 -0.13 16.59 -21.46
CA VAL A 302 -1.29 17.04 -22.23
C VAL A 302 -1.23 18.54 -22.52
N ALA A 303 -0.84 19.36 -21.54
CA ALA A 303 -0.67 20.79 -21.75
C ALA A 303 0.44 21.10 -22.77
N PHE A 304 1.53 20.33 -22.75
CA PHE A 304 2.62 20.43 -23.74
C PHE A 304 2.16 20.04 -25.14
N GLU A 305 1.49 18.90 -25.27
CA GLU A 305 0.94 18.42 -26.54
C GLU A 305 -0.08 19.43 -27.10
N HIS A 306 -0.97 19.95 -26.26
CA HIS A 306 -1.99 20.90 -26.68
C HIS A 306 -1.35 22.22 -27.17
N ALA A 307 -0.39 22.76 -26.40
CA ALA A 307 0.29 24.01 -26.73
C ALA A 307 1.11 23.94 -28.03
N LEU A 308 1.62 22.76 -28.39
CA LEU A 308 2.52 22.54 -29.52
C LEU A 308 1.94 21.58 -30.57
N SER A 309 0.62 21.40 -30.57
CA SER A 309 -0.08 20.42 -31.41
C SER A 309 0.22 20.58 -32.90
N HIS A 310 0.25 21.83 -33.38
CA HIS A 310 0.58 22.14 -34.78
C HIS A 310 2.01 21.74 -35.17
N ASP A 311 2.98 21.93 -34.26
CA ASP A 311 4.38 21.61 -34.53
C ASP A 311 4.70 20.12 -34.33
N LEU A 312 3.88 19.43 -33.55
CA LEU A 312 4.02 18.00 -33.28
C LEU A 312 3.30 17.12 -34.30
N GLU A 313 2.44 17.66 -35.19
CA GLU A 313 1.61 16.87 -36.11
C GLU A 313 2.42 15.87 -36.95
N GLU A 314 3.61 16.25 -37.43
CA GLU A 314 4.52 15.38 -38.21
C GLU A 314 5.07 14.19 -37.40
N ILE A 315 5.17 14.35 -36.09
CA ILE A 315 5.64 13.32 -35.16
C ILE A 315 4.55 12.30 -34.82
N GLU A 316 3.28 12.59 -35.13
CA GLU A 316 2.11 11.80 -34.71
C GLU A 316 2.13 11.48 -33.20
N PRO A 317 2.06 12.51 -32.32
CA PRO A 317 2.25 12.36 -30.88
C PRO A 317 1.23 11.38 -30.27
N TYR A 318 0.04 11.29 -30.87
CA TYR A 318 -1.01 10.35 -30.52
C TYR A 318 -0.49 8.92 -30.33
N TRP A 319 0.17 8.32 -31.33
CA TRP A 319 0.61 6.91 -31.23
C TRP A 319 1.72 6.69 -30.22
N LYS A 320 2.56 7.70 -29.97
CA LYS A 320 3.66 7.63 -28.99
C LYS A 320 3.13 7.73 -27.56
N PHE A 321 2.24 8.69 -27.33
CA PHE A 321 1.61 8.87 -26.03
C PHE A 321 0.64 7.72 -25.71
N TRP A 322 -0.21 7.34 -26.66
CA TRP A 322 -1.10 6.19 -26.49
C TRP A 322 -0.34 4.88 -26.39
N GLY A 323 0.82 4.73 -27.04
CA GLY A 323 1.66 3.55 -26.86
C GLY A 323 2.04 3.31 -25.40
N VAL A 324 2.40 4.37 -24.66
CA VAL A 324 2.71 4.27 -23.22
C VAL A 324 1.42 4.22 -22.39
N LYS A 325 0.48 5.14 -22.63
CA LYS A 325 -0.76 5.30 -21.84
C LYS A 325 -1.72 4.12 -21.96
N LEU A 326 -1.77 3.45 -23.11
CA LEU A 326 -2.64 2.30 -23.33
C LEU A 326 -2.22 1.14 -22.43
N VAL A 327 -0.93 0.95 -22.16
CA VAL A 327 -0.46 -0.05 -21.19
C VAL A 327 -1.09 0.21 -19.82
N VAL A 328 -0.93 1.44 -19.31
CA VAL A 328 -1.44 1.88 -18.00
C VAL A 328 -2.95 1.78 -17.90
N SER A 329 -3.64 2.23 -18.95
CA SER A 329 -5.09 2.29 -18.95
C SER A 329 -5.67 0.87 -19.01
N VAL A 330 -5.05 -0.02 -19.80
CA VAL A 330 -5.48 -1.41 -19.89
C VAL A 330 -5.18 -2.14 -18.58
N THR A 331 -3.97 -2.03 -18.03
CA THR A 331 -3.60 -2.73 -16.79
C THR A 331 -4.46 -2.27 -15.60
N TYR A 332 -4.72 -0.96 -15.49
CA TYR A 332 -5.58 -0.40 -14.46
C TYR A 332 -7.05 -0.83 -14.63
N MET A 333 -7.60 -0.74 -15.85
CA MET A 333 -8.99 -1.14 -16.11
C MET A 333 -9.19 -2.64 -15.95
N GLN A 334 -8.18 -3.45 -16.32
CA GLN A 334 -8.17 -4.89 -16.05
C GLN A 334 -8.21 -5.18 -14.56
N TRP A 335 -7.36 -4.51 -13.77
CA TRP A 335 -7.35 -4.69 -12.32
C TRP A 335 -8.71 -4.37 -11.70
N ILE A 336 -9.32 -3.24 -12.08
CA ILE A 336 -10.68 -2.88 -11.64
C ILE A 336 -11.70 -3.93 -12.06
N ALA A 337 -11.67 -4.38 -13.31
CA ALA A 337 -12.62 -5.36 -13.82
C ALA A 337 -12.49 -6.71 -13.10
N ILE A 338 -11.26 -7.18 -12.87
CA ILE A 338 -11.01 -8.44 -12.18
C ILE A 338 -11.40 -8.33 -10.71
N SER A 339 -10.98 -7.29 -10.01
CA SER A 339 -11.29 -7.09 -8.58
C SER A 339 -12.79 -6.87 -8.32
N SER A 340 -13.50 -6.21 -9.23
CA SER A 340 -14.91 -5.87 -9.05
C SER A 340 -15.87 -6.99 -9.48
N PHE A 341 -15.55 -7.77 -10.51
CA PHE A 341 -16.52 -8.68 -11.15
C PHE A 341 -16.20 -10.16 -11.02
N SER A 342 -14.97 -10.55 -10.66
CA SER A 342 -14.57 -11.96 -10.75
C SER A 342 -15.04 -12.82 -9.58
N GLY A 343 -15.28 -12.23 -8.40
CA GLY A 343 -15.54 -12.98 -7.16
C GLY A 343 -14.41 -13.93 -6.75
N LEU A 344 -13.24 -13.84 -7.40
CA LEU A 344 -12.07 -14.65 -7.12
C LEU A 344 -11.42 -14.21 -5.81
N ASP A 345 -10.65 -15.11 -5.18
CA ASP A 345 -9.79 -14.72 -4.08
C ASP A 345 -8.72 -13.72 -4.56
N SER A 346 -8.26 -12.85 -3.65
CA SER A 346 -7.26 -11.81 -3.90
C SER A 346 -6.04 -12.32 -4.68
N ARG A 347 -5.56 -13.50 -4.32
CA ARG A 347 -4.45 -14.17 -4.99
C ARG A 347 -4.74 -14.51 -6.45
N ASP A 348 -5.90 -15.10 -6.70
CA ASP A 348 -6.33 -15.51 -8.04
C ASP A 348 -6.65 -14.28 -8.92
N GLN A 349 -7.14 -13.20 -8.32
CA GLN A 349 -7.30 -11.91 -8.99
C GLN A 349 -5.95 -11.40 -9.51
N TYR A 350 -4.91 -11.36 -8.66
CA TYR A 350 -3.57 -10.95 -9.06
C TYR A 350 -2.93 -11.88 -10.08
N LEU A 351 -3.10 -13.20 -9.93
CA LEU A 351 -2.59 -14.18 -10.89
C LEU A 351 -3.23 -13.98 -12.27
N CYS A 352 -4.56 -13.81 -12.31
CA CYS A 352 -5.31 -13.54 -13.54
C CYS A 352 -4.85 -12.24 -14.20
N HIS A 353 -4.71 -11.18 -13.41
CA HIS A 353 -4.23 -9.88 -13.88
C HIS A 353 -2.83 -9.99 -14.50
N CYS A 354 -1.85 -10.56 -13.78
CA CYS A 354 -0.49 -10.72 -14.30
C CYS A 354 -0.45 -11.59 -15.57
N PHE A 355 -1.27 -12.63 -15.63
CA PHE A 355 -1.33 -13.50 -16.80
C PHE A 355 -1.90 -12.81 -18.04
N LEU A 356 -2.98 -12.04 -17.89
CA LEU A 356 -3.56 -11.24 -18.97
C LEU A 356 -2.55 -10.20 -19.48
N CYS A 357 -1.85 -9.51 -18.57
CA CYS A 357 -0.77 -8.61 -18.93
C CYS A 357 0.30 -9.33 -19.78
N CYS A 358 0.73 -10.54 -19.39
CA CYS A 358 1.66 -11.33 -20.20
C CYS A 358 1.13 -11.59 -21.61
N ILE A 359 -0.15 -11.91 -21.81
CA ILE A 359 -0.71 -12.17 -23.15
C ILE A 359 -0.76 -10.89 -24.01
N GLU A 360 -0.97 -9.73 -23.39
CA GLU A 360 -1.14 -8.47 -24.09
C GLU A 360 0.19 -7.78 -24.46
N MET A 361 1.26 -7.99 -23.68
CA MET A 361 2.57 -7.37 -23.97
C MET A 361 3.13 -7.69 -25.37
N PRO A 362 2.99 -8.90 -25.94
CA PRO A 362 3.31 -9.16 -27.35
C PRO A 362 2.53 -8.28 -28.33
N LEU A 363 1.23 -8.10 -28.12
CA LEU A 363 0.39 -7.26 -28.96
C LEU A 363 0.82 -5.79 -28.87
N LEU A 364 1.08 -5.32 -27.65
CA LEU A 364 1.63 -3.99 -27.41
C LEU A 364 2.99 -3.81 -28.10
N CYS A 365 3.88 -4.80 -28.06
CA CYS A 365 5.16 -4.76 -28.76
C CYS A 365 4.97 -4.65 -30.29
N VAL A 366 3.98 -5.35 -30.86
CA VAL A 366 3.60 -5.23 -32.28
C VAL A 366 3.06 -3.83 -32.60
N VAL A 367 2.21 -3.27 -31.75
CA VAL A 367 1.67 -1.91 -31.93
C VAL A 367 2.79 -0.86 -31.83
N HIS A 368 3.67 -0.98 -30.83
CA HIS A 368 4.82 -0.08 -30.66
C HIS A 368 5.76 -0.11 -31.85
N SER A 369 6.06 -1.32 -32.36
CA SER A 369 6.96 -1.49 -33.50
C SER A 369 6.37 -1.01 -34.82
N TRP A 370 5.06 -1.19 -35.02
CA TRP A 370 4.42 -0.90 -36.30
C TRP A 370 3.87 0.52 -36.41
N LYS A 371 3.29 1.04 -35.31
CA LYS A 371 2.60 2.33 -35.29
C LYS A 371 3.37 3.42 -34.55
N ALA A 372 3.83 3.16 -33.32
CA ALA A 372 4.43 4.22 -32.50
C ALA A 372 5.85 4.60 -32.93
N TYR A 373 6.69 3.60 -33.22
CA TYR A 373 8.11 3.80 -33.57
C TYR A 373 8.56 3.04 -34.82
N PRO A 374 7.89 3.21 -35.98
CA PRO A 374 8.32 2.60 -37.23
C PRO A 374 9.67 3.16 -37.67
N TYR A 375 10.69 2.29 -37.75
CA TYR A 375 12.06 2.67 -38.11
C TYR A 375 12.17 3.44 -39.45
N ASN A 376 11.29 3.14 -40.41
CA ASN A 376 11.33 3.74 -41.75
C ASN A 376 10.55 5.06 -41.88
N HIS A 377 9.97 5.59 -40.80
CA HIS A 377 9.09 6.74 -40.86
C HIS A 377 9.80 8.05 -41.25
N PRO A 378 9.16 8.94 -42.03
CA PRO A 378 9.71 10.24 -42.40
C PRO A 378 10.27 11.05 -41.22
N TRP A 379 9.52 11.21 -40.11
CA TRP A 379 10.01 11.95 -38.94
C TRP A 379 11.28 11.35 -38.31
N VAL A 380 11.43 10.01 -38.31
CA VAL A 380 12.64 9.34 -37.81
C VAL A 380 13.82 9.71 -38.72
N LYS A 381 13.62 9.68 -40.04
CA LYS A 381 14.64 10.11 -41.01
C LYS A 381 14.96 11.60 -40.89
N ALA A 382 13.95 12.45 -40.66
CA ALA A 382 14.12 13.88 -40.47
C ALA A 382 15.00 14.16 -39.24
N MET A 383 14.76 13.48 -38.12
CA MET A 383 15.58 13.62 -36.91
C MET A 383 16.98 13.02 -37.03
N LEU A 384 17.15 11.95 -37.81
CA LEU A 384 18.47 11.36 -38.10
C LEU A 384 19.27 12.20 -39.13
N GLY A 385 18.63 13.20 -39.75
CA GLY A 385 19.16 14.02 -40.82
C GLY A 385 19.16 13.31 -42.18
N ASN A 386 19.37 14.05 -43.27
CA ASN A 386 19.51 13.54 -44.65
C ASN A 386 20.67 12.56 -44.88
N SER A 387 21.36 12.17 -43.82
CA SER A 387 22.30 11.06 -43.79
C SER A 387 21.54 9.73 -43.79
N ALA A 388 20.74 9.49 -44.85
CA ALA A 388 20.13 8.19 -45.06
C ALA A 388 21.24 7.14 -44.89
N PRO A 389 21.06 6.11 -44.04
CA PRO A 389 22.06 5.08 -43.91
C PRO A 389 22.27 4.51 -45.32
N ARG A 390 23.47 4.69 -45.89
CA ARG A 390 23.87 3.80 -46.99
C ARG A 390 23.75 2.42 -46.39
N ASP A 391 22.82 1.63 -46.91
CA ASP A 391 22.73 0.19 -46.67
C ASP A 391 24.06 -0.43 -47.08
N ARG A 392 25.07 -0.33 -46.21
CA ARG A 392 26.28 -1.13 -46.34
C ARG A 392 25.84 -2.52 -45.93
N PRO A 393 25.87 -3.51 -46.83
CA PRO A 393 25.61 -4.89 -46.44
C PRO A 393 26.55 -5.24 -45.30
N TRP A 394 25.99 -5.75 -44.21
CA TRP A 394 26.75 -6.13 -43.04
C TRP A 394 27.70 -7.25 -43.44
N THR A 395 29.01 -6.99 -43.41
CA THR A 395 29.99 -8.04 -43.65
C THR A 395 29.92 -9.05 -42.50
N PHE A 396 30.13 -10.33 -42.82
CA PHE A 396 30.15 -11.42 -41.85
C PHE A 396 31.08 -11.13 -40.66
N GLU A 397 32.20 -10.44 -40.90
CA GLU A 397 33.14 -10.01 -39.86
C GLU A 397 32.54 -9.00 -38.86
N THR A 398 31.69 -8.09 -39.33
CA THR A 398 31.01 -7.11 -38.46
C THR A 398 29.92 -7.79 -37.63
N VAL A 399 29.25 -8.79 -38.20
CA VAL A 399 28.26 -9.62 -37.50
C VAL A 399 28.97 -10.50 -36.47
N SER A 400 30.05 -11.19 -36.84
CA SER A 400 30.75 -12.12 -35.93
C SER A 400 31.37 -11.39 -34.73
N ARG A 401 32.03 -10.24 -34.92
CA ARG A 401 32.59 -9.46 -33.78
C ARG A 401 31.51 -8.98 -32.81
N ARG A 402 30.32 -8.64 -33.32
CA ARG A 402 29.19 -8.19 -32.48
C ARG A 402 28.47 -9.35 -31.79
N VAL A 403 28.32 -10.49 -32.47
CA VAL A 403 27.79 -11.73 -31.89
C VAL A 403 28.74 -12.25 -30.82
N PHE A 404 30.06 -12.30 -31.07
CA PHE A 404 31.05 -12.71 -30.09
C PHE A 404 31.03 -11.82 -28.85
N ALA A 405 30.98 -10.50 -29.03
CA ALA A 405 30.82 -9.57 -27.93
C ALA A 405 29.52 -9.86 -27.15
N GLY A 406 28.39 -10.03 -27.84
CA GLY A 406 27.12 -10.40 -27.22
C GLY A 406 27.17 -11.70 -26.43
N VAL A 407 27.82 -12.76 -26.96
CA VAL A 407 27.99 -14.06 -26.30
C VAL A 407 28.91 -13.95 -25.08
N THR A 408 30.05 -13.27 -25.20
CA THR A 408 30.97 -13.07 -24.07
C THR A 408 30.34 -12.21 -22.97
N TYR A 409 29.54 -11.21 -23.32
CA TYR A 409 28.82 -10.42 -22.32
C TYR A 409 27.63 -11.18 -21.72
N TYR A 410 26.97 -12.04 -22.51
CA TYR A 410 25.94 -12.94 -22.01
C TYR A 410 26.52 -13.92 -21.00
N THR A 411 27.67 -14.55 -21.28
CA THR A 411 28.32 -15.44 -20.32
C THR A 411 28.77 -14.71 -19.07
N ILE A 412 29.33 -13.49 -19.18
CA ILE A 412 29.69 -12.67 -18.01
C ILE A 412 28.46 -12.23 -17.21
N GLY A 413 27.37 -11.82 -17.88
CA GLY A 413 26.13 -11.38 -17.25
C GLY A 413 25.43 -12.52 -16.51
N VAL A 414 25.35 -13.70 -17.14
CA VAL A 414 24.85 -14.93 -16.50
C VAL A 414 25.74 -15.32 -15.32
N LEU A 415 27.06 -15.26 -15.46
CA LEU A 415 27.99 -15.57 -14.37
C LEU A 415 27.83 -14.58 -13.21
N LEU A 416 27.69 -13.28 -13.47
CA LEU A 416 27.46 -12.25 -12.44
C LEU A 416 26.12 -12.42 -11.72
N VAL A 417 25.04 -12.71 -12.45
CA VAL A 417 23.73 -12.99 -11.85
C VAL A 417 23.77 -14.27 -11.02
N LEU A 418 24.44 -15.32 -11.50
CA LEU A 418 24.64 -16.57 -10.74
C LEU A 418 25.55 -16.38 -9.52
N LEU A 419 26.49 -15.43 -9.55
CA LEU A 419 27.39 -15.12 -8.42
C LEU A 419 26.77 -14.18 -7.38
N ILE A 420 25.94 -13.21 -7.79
CA ILE A 420 25.30 -12.23 -6.88
C ILE A 420 24.10 -12.85 -6.15
N VAL A 421 23.47 -13.87 -6.73
CA VAL A 421 22.29 -14.51 -6.16
C VAL A 421 22.70 -15.82 -5.48
N PRO A 422 22.92 -15.83 -4.15
CA PRO A 422 23.14 -17.08 -3.44
C PRO A 422 21.94 -17.99 -3.67
N THR A 423 22.19 -19.17 -4.24
CA THR A 423 21.17 -20.20 -4.52
C THR A 423 20.66 -20.88 -3.26
N ASP A 424 21.28 -20.62 -2.11
CA ASP A 424 20.96 -21.24 -0.84
C ASP A 424 20.46 -20.18 0.16
N GLU A 425 19.21 -19.73 -0.02
CA GLU A 425 18.52 -18.86 0.95
C GLU A 425 18.24 -19.58 2.28
N ARG A 426 18.45 -20.90 2.37
CA ARG A 426 18.19 -21.68 3.60
C ARG A 426 19.37 -21.69 4.58
N ALA A 427 20.60 -21.40 4.15
CA ALA A 427 21.79 -21.62 4.98
C ALA A 427 22.29 -20.40 5.79
N VAL A 428 21.73 -19.19 5.60
CA VAL A 428 22.32 -17.94 6.17
C VAL A 428 21.41 -17.24 7.19
N VAL A 429 20.23 -17.78 7.52
CA VAL A 429 19.24 -17.08 8.38
C VAL A 429 18.93 -17.87 9.66
N GLU A 430 19.95 -18.29 10.40
CA GLU A 430 19.74 -18.99 11.69
C GLU A 430 20.11 -18.17 12.95
N HIS A 431 20.59 -16.92 12.83
CA HIS A 431 21.11 -16.17 14.00
C HIS A 431 20.66 -14.70 14.14
N LEU A 432 19.56 -14.29 13.49
CA LEU A 432 18.99 -12.96 13.77
C LEU A 432 18.04 -13.04 14.96
N VAL A 433 18.53 -12.56 16.10
CA VAL A 433 17.88 -12.30 17.40
C VAL A 433 16.36 -12.51 17.42
N ASP A 434 15.94 -13.74 17.71
CA ASP A 434 14.56 -14.00 18.12
C ASP A 434 14.37 -13.40 19.52
N PHE A 435 13.76 -12.23 19.57
CA PHE A 435 13.30 -11.65 20.82
C PHE A 435 12.13 -12.49 21.33
N LYS A 436 12.33 -13.12 22.49
CA LYS A 436 11.36 -13.99 23.14
C LYS A 436 10.82 -13.29 24.38
N CYS A 437 9.55 -13.55 24.72
CA CYS A 437 8.99 -13.11 25.99
C CYS A 437 9.81 -13.64 27.16
N ASN A 438 9.80 -12.89 28.27
CA ASN A 438 10.58 -13.23 29.45
C ASN A 438 10.16 -14.60 30.02
N ARG A 439 11.11 -15.55 30.08
CA ARG A 439 10.86 -16.90 30.62
C ARG A 439 10.35 -16.86 32.05
N GLN A 440 10.76 -15.89 32.87
CA GLN A 440 10.33 -15.79 34.26
C GLN A 440 8.83 -15.50 34.39
N ASP A 441 8.26 -14.74 33.46
CA ASP A 441 6.84 -14.41 33.49
C ASP A 441 5.98 -15.61 33.06
N LEU A 442 6.46 -16.44 32.13
CA LEU A 442 5.81 -17.71 31.80
C LEU A 442 5.78 -18.67 33.01
N VAL A 443 6.88 -18.77 33.75
CA VAL A 443 6.97 -19.60 34.96
C VAL A 443 6.08 -19.06 36.08
N ARG A 444 5.95 -17.73 36.20
CA ARG A 444 5.00 -17.11 37.15
C ARG A 444 3.54 -17.44 36.79
N LEU A 445 3.20 -17.45 35.51
CA LEU A 445 1.85 -17.81 35.04
C LEU A 445 1.56 -19.29 35.27
N GLU A 446 2.53 -20.17 35.05
CA GLU A 446 2.41 -21.61 35.35
C GLU A 446 2.23 -21.87 36.86
N GLY A 447 2.95 -21.12 37.70
CA GLY A 447 2.84 -21.22 39.16
C GLY A 447 1.57 -20.61 39.75
N ASN A 448 0.79 -19.85 38.95
CA ASN A 448 -0.43 -19.22 39.41
C ASN A 448 -1.59 -20.22 39.39
N GLN A 449 -2.06 -20.61 40.57
CA GLN A 449 -3.10 -21.62 40.77
C GLN A 449 -4.44 -21.29 40.11
N THR A 450 -4.66 -20.06 39.64
CA THR A 450 -5.93 -19.64 39.03
C THR A 450 -6.19 -20.20 37.63
N TYR A 451 -5.17 -20.59 36.87
CA TYR A 451 -5.33 -20.92 35.44
C TYR A 451 -5.27 -22.41 35.09
N HIS A 452 -4.77 -23.27 36.00
CA HIS A 452 -4.79 -24.74 35.91
C HIS A 452 -4.41 -25.36 34.54
N PHE A 453 -3.40 -24.83 33.84
CA PHE A 453 -2.84 -25.44 32.62
C PHE A 453 -1.49 -26.11 32.89
N SER A 454 -1.14 -27.14 32.11
CA SER A 454 0.17 -27.79 32.15
C SER A 454 1.01 -27.30 30.97
N ALA A 455 2.12 -26.61 31.23
CA ALA A 455 3.00 -26.14 30.16
C ALA A 455 3.77 -27.31 29.55
N ALA A 456 3.47 -27.66 28.30
CA ALA A 456 4.35 -28.47 27.46
C ALA A 456 5.44 -27.62 26.76
N ALA A 457 5.33 -26.28 26.83
CA ALA A 457 6.24 -25.35 26.14
C ALA A 457 7.58 -25.24 26.87
N SER A 458 8.55 -26.06 26.48
CA SER A 458 9.93 -25.99 26.99
C SER A 458 10.71 -24.76 26.52
N SER A 459 10.10 -23.80 25.82
CA SER A 459 10.77 -22.65 25.20
C SER A 459 9.92 -21.38 25.24
N PRO A 460 10.51 -20.20 25.55
CA PRO A 460 9.76 -18.95 25.57
C PRO A 460 9.27 -18.59 24.16
N LEU A 461 8.03 -18.09 24.08
CA LEU A 461 7.38 -17.71 22.82
C LEU A 461 8.08 -16.48 22.21
N PRO A 462 8.22 -16.41 20.89
CA PRO A 462 8.61 -15.17 20.22
C PRO A 462 7.56 -14.07 20.43
N LEU A 463 7.99 -12.80 20.38
CA LEU A 463 7.09 -11.64 20.49
C LEU A 463 5.88 -11.76 19.55
N CYS A 464 4.68 -11.49 20.06
CA CYS A 464 3.40 -11.54 19.34
C CYS A 464 2.95 -12.93 18.84
N ALA A 465 3.62 -14.01 19.25
CA ALA A 465 3.16 -15.37 19.02
C ALA A 465 2.15 -15.81 20.08
N SER A 466 1.20 -16.66 19.67
CA SER A 466 0.29 -17.35 20.55
C SER A 466 0.45 -18.87 20.46
N GLU A 467 0.26 -19.55 21.56
CA GLU A 467 0.27 -21.01 21.65
C GLU A 467 -0.84 -21.51 22.57
N SER A 468 -1.63 -22.46 22.05
CA SER A 468 -2.67 -23.12 22.83
C SER A 468 -2.06 -24.12 23.81
N MET A 469 -2.33 -23.94 25.10
CA MET A 469 -1.85 -24.80 26.17
C MET A 469 -2.86 -25.90 26.51
N ALA A 470 -2.35 -27.04 26.99
CA ALA A 470 -3.18 -28.12 27.52
C ALA A 470 -3.54 -27.89 28.99
N CYS A 471 -4.77 -28.23 29.38
CA CYS A 471 -5.20 -28.12 30.76
C CYS A 471 -4.59 -29.20 31.66
N ALA A 472 -4.38 -28.88 32.93
CA ALA A 472 -3.94 -29.83 33.94
C ALA A 472 -4.98 -30.95 34.13
N ARG A 473 -4.56 -32.11 34.66
CA ARG A 473 -5.47 -33.26 34.89
C ARG A 473 -6.65 -32.82 35.77
N GLY A 474 -7.87 -33.17 35.35
CA GLY A 474 -9.12 -32.75 36.01
C GLY A 474 -9.68 -31.41 35.55
N TYR A 475 -9.06 -30.77 34.54
CA TYR A 475 -9.54 -29.53 33.92
C TYR A 475 -9.62 -29.68 32.39
N GLY A 476 -10.67 -29.12 31.79
CA GLY A 476 -10.92 -29.08 30.35
C GLY A 476 -10.90 -27.65 29.82
N GLY A 477 -10.47 -27.47 28.56
CA GLY A 477 -10.35 -26.17 27.92
C GLY A 477 -9.19 -26.12 26.92
N LYS A 478 -9.04 -24.97 26.26
CA LYS A 478 -7.89 -24.65 25.40
C LYS A 478 -7.48 -23.19 25.64
N PRO A 479 -6.83 -22.88 26.78
CA PRO A 479 -6.30 -21.54 27.00
C PRO A 479 -5.22 -21.23 25.95
N ASP A 480 -5.26 -20.03 25.39
CA ASP A 480 -4.28 -19.53 24.43
C ASP A 480 -3.39 -18.51 25.13
N VAL A 481 -2.08 -18.75 25.15
CA VAL A 481 -1.10 -17.86 25.77
C VAL A 481 -0.45 -17.06 24.66
N GLN A 482 -0.64 -15.75 24.66
CA GLN A 482 -0.06 -14.82 23.69
C GLN A 482 1.03 -13.98 24.35
N CYS A 483 2.22 -13.97 23.74
CA CYS A 483 3.30 -13.05 24.08
C CYS A 483 2.99 -11.68 23.46
N GLN A 484 2.93 -10.60 24.22
CA GLN A 484 2.63 -9.24 23.75
C GLN A 484 3.89 -8.52 23.24
N ALA A 485 3.69 -7.36 22.59
CA ALA A 485 4.79 -6.55 22.03
C ALA A 485 5.73 -5.99 23.11
N ASP A 486 5.23 -5.78 24.32
CA ASP A 486 6.00 -5.32 25.49
C ASP A 486 6.84 -6.44 26.15
N GLY A 487 6.73 -7.68 25.65
CA GLY A 487 7.42 -8.84 26.20
C GLY A 487 6.73 -9.50 27.39
N THR A 488 5.49 -9.09 27.72
CA THR A 488 4.64 -9.73 28.71
C THR A 488 3.74 -10.80 28.09
N TYR A 489 3.17 -11.68 28.91
CA TYR A 489 2.23 -12.71 28.45
C TYR A 489 0.80 -12.31 28.82
N SER A 490 -0.12 -12.41 27.85
CA SER A 490 -1.56 -12.37 28.07
C SER A 490 -2.19 -13.73 27.81
N ILE A 491 -3.11 -14.14 28.68
CA ILE A 491 -3.82 -15.41 28.58
C ILE A 491 -5.25 -15.14 28.12
N TYR A 492 -5.68 -15.83 27.07
CA TYR A 492 -7.05 -15.82 26.58
C TYR A 492 -7.69 -17.18 26.83
N GLY A 493 -8.87 -17.17 27.45
CA GLY A 493 -9.55 -18.39 27.91
C GLY A 493 -9.01 -18.91 29.23
N GLY A 494 -9.52 -20.07 29.67
CA GLY A 494 -9.14 -20.68 30.94
C GLY A 494 -9.45 -22.17 30.97
N CYS A 495 -8.76 -22.89 31.84
CA CYS A 495 -9.06 -24.29 32.12
C CYS A 495 -10.18 -24.36 33.15
N GLN A 496 -11.32 -24.90 32.74
CA GLN A 496 -12.46 -25.12 33.63
C GLN A 496 -12.37 -26.53 34.22
N PRO A 497 -12.75 -26.73 35.49
CA PRO A 497 -12.75 -28.06 36.08
C PRO A 497 -13.67 -28.99 35.28
N THR A 498 -13.19 -30.18 34.96
CA THR A 498 -14.00 -31.19 34.28
C THR A 498 -14.92 -31.81 35.32
N GLY A 499 -16.21 -31.51 35.22
CA GLY A 499 -17.20 -32.10 36.13
C GLY A 499 -17.58 -33.52 35.71
N CYS A 500 -17.94 -34.37 36.68
CA CYS A 500 -18.45 -35.73 36.40
C CYS A 500 -19.92 -35.74 35.90
N GLY A 501 -20.52 -34.57 35.67
CA GLY A 501 -21.96 -34.43 35.42
C GLY A 501 -22.80 -34.74 36.67
N ALA A 502 -24.11 -34.76 36.53
CA ALA A 502 -24.99 -35.16 37.63
C ALA A 502 -24.69 -36.62 38.05
N PRO A 503 -24.58 -36.91 39.35
CA PRO A 503 -24.32 -38.25 39.81
C PRO A 503 -25.51 -39.17 39.44
N PRO A 504 -25.25 -40.42 39.02
CA PRO A 504 -26.29 -41.29 38.47
C PRO A 504 -27.36 -41.61 39.53
N PRO A 505 -28.65 -41.65 39.16
CA PRO A 505 -29.71 -42.00 40.11
C PRO A 505 -29.48 -43.40 40.66
N GLN A 506 -29.66 -43.56 41.97
CA GLN A 506 -29.48 -44.83 42.67
C GLN A 506 -30.83 -45.41 43.08
N GLU A 507 -30.94 -46.73 43.05
CA GLU A 507 -32.17 -47.43 43.40
C GLU A 507 -32.46 -47.26 44.89
N HIS A 508 -33.70 -46.89 45.22
CA HIS A 508 -34.15 -46.66 46.60
C HIS A 508 -33.40 -45.57 47.38
N ALA A 509 -32.77 -44.61 46.69
CA ALA A 509 -32.16 -43.45 47.31
C ALA A 509 -32.46 -42.18 46.49
N TRP A 510 -32.53 -41.04 47.17
CA TRP A 510 -32.59 -39.73 46.53
C TRP A 510 -31.38 -38.91 46.94
N GLN A 511 -30.91 -38.07 46.03
CA GLN A 511 -29.74 -37.24 46.26
C GLN A 511 -30.14 -36.03 47.11
N ASP A 512 -29.50 -35.86 48.27
CA ASP A 512 -29.61 -34.61 49.02
C ASP A 512 -29.07 -33.47 48.14
N ALA A 513 -29.88 -32.43 47.94
CA ALA A 513 -29.64 -31.36 46.98
C ALA A 513 -28.41 -30.50 47.36
N GLY A 514 -27.21 -31.03 47.13
CA GLY A 514 -25.96 -30.29 47.13
C GLY A 514 -25.66 -29.68 45.77
N ASP A 515 -24.80 -28.64 45.77
CA ASP A 515 -24.43 -27.80 44.64
C ASP A 515 -24.21 -28.56 43.31
N GLU A 516 -24.80 -28.06 42.21
CA GLU A 516 -24.78 -28.68 40.88
C GLU A 516 -23.38 -28.75 40.20
N SER A 517 -22.33 -28.20 40.82
CA SER A 517 -20.97 -28.14 40.27
C SER A 517 -20.06 -29.24 40.84
N TRP A 518 -20.32 -30.49 40.44
CA TRP A 518 -19.52 -31.65 40.86
C TRP A 518 -18.19 -31.72 40.12
N VAL A 519 -17.11 -31.33 40.80
CA VAL A 519 -15.75 -31.38 40.27
C VAL A 519 -15.05 -32.68 40.67
N THR A 520 -13.91 -32.98 40.04
CA THR A 520 -13.08 -34.14 40.42
C THR A 520 -12.77 -34.11 41.92
N GLY A 521 -13.06 -35.21 42.63
CA GLY A 521 -12.93 -35.33 44.08
C GLY A 521 -14.17 -34.94 44.89
N SER A 522 -15.23 -34.41 44.26
CA SER A 522 -16.50 -34.17 44.93
C SER A 522 -17.13 -35.48 45.42
N ARG A 523 -17.67 -35.44 46.64
CA ARG A 523 -18.34 -36.56 47.29
C ARG A 523 -19.81 -36.21 47.54
N VAL A 524 -20.72 -37.04 47.03
CA VAL A 524 -22.16 -36.88 47.13
C VAL A 524 -22.72 -37.99 47.99
N SER A 525 -23.34 -37.64 49.11
CA SER A 525 -24.12 -38.58 49.92
C SER A 525 -25.54 -38.67 49.38
N TYR A 526 -26.04 -39.89 49.28
CA TYR A 526 -27.44 -40.18 48.98
C TYR A 526 -28.19 -40.50 50.26
N THR A 527 -29.41 -40.01 50.34
CA THR A 527 -30.32 -40.31 51.44
C THR A 527 -31.29 -41.38 50.95
N CYS A 528 -31.34 -42.51 51.67
CA CYS A 528 -32.22 -43.62 51.31
C CYS A 528 -33.70 -43.17 51.36
N ASN A 529 -34.51 -43.69 50.44
CA ASN A 529 -35.95 -43.43 50.40
C ASN A 529 -36.62 -43.99 51.65
N GLU A 530 -37.79 -43.45 52.01
CA GLU A 530 -38.57 -43.93 53.17
C GLU A 530 -38.76 -45.46 53.13
N GLY A 531 -38.45 -46.11 54.24
CA GLY A 531 -38.45 -47.57 54.34
C GLY A 531 -37.21 -48.23 53.75
N PHE A 532 -36.08 -47.52 53.64
CA PHE A 532 -34.76 -48.07 53.31
C PHE A 532 -33.66 -47.40 54.18
N GLN A 533 -32.66 -48.17 54.63
CA GLN A 533 -31.47 -47.70 55.35
C GLN A 533 -30.17 -48.15 54.67
N GLY A 534 -29.14 -47.30 54.74
CA GLY A 534 -27.79 -47.57 54.24
C GLY A 534 -26.98 -46.28 54.04
N ASP A 535 -25.65 -46.40 54.04
CA ASP A 535 -24.73 -45.29 53.74
C ASP A 535 -24.28 -45.38 52.28
N LEU A 536 -24.86 -44.56 51.40
CA LEU A 536 -24.58 -44.55 49.97
C LEU A 536 -23.88 -43.25 49.56
N VAL A 537 -22.69 -43.37 48.96
CA VAL A 537 -21.83 -42.25 48.61
C VAL A 537 -21.28 -42.42 47.19
N ALA A 538 -21.33 -41.38 46.38
CA ALA A 538 -20.66 -41.32 45.08
C ALA A 538 -19.50 -40.33 45.10
N GLU A 539 -18.34 -40.74 44.58
CA GLU A 539 -17.14 -39.89 44.47
C GLU A 539 -16.76 -39.68 43.01
N CYS A 540 -16.55 -38.43 42.61
CA CYS A 540 -16.18 -38.07 41.24
C CYS A 540 -14.69 -38.37 40.97
N SER A 541 -14.42 -39.36 40.13
CA SER A 541 -13.07 -39.79 39.74
C SER A 541 -12.36 -38.78 38.83
N VAL A 542 -11.02 -38.82 38.83
CA VAL A 542 -10.14 -38.11 37.89
C VAL A 542 -10.38 -38.44 36.41
N SER A 543 -11.11 -39.52 36.11
CA SER A 543 -11.55 -39.89 34.76
C SER A 543 -12.86 -39.22 34.34
N GLY A 544 -13.47 -38.39 35.18
CA GLY A 544 -14.80 -37.81 34.94
C GLY A 544 -15.95 -38.81 35.10
N GLN A 545 -15.73 -39.91 35.83
CA GLN A 545 -16.74 -40.94 36.11
C GLN A 545 -17.07 -41.02 37.61
N TRP A 546 -18.29 -41.43 37.95
CA TRP A 546 -18.71 -41.61 39.35
C TRP A 546 -18.32 -42.98 39.89
N LEU A 547 -17.63 -43.00 41.03
CA LEU A 547 -17.35 -44.20 41.81
C LEU A 547 -18.36 -44.31 42.95
N ILE A 548 -19.24 -45.31 42.92
CA ILE A 548 -20.32 -45.49 43.90
C ILE A 548 -19.87 -46.47 44.99
N GLN A 549 -20.08 -46.12 46.25
CA GLN A 549 -19.78 -46.94 47.43
C GLN A 549 -21.02 -47.00 48.34
N GLY A 550 -21.49 -48.21 48.66
CA GLY A 550 -22.66 -48.45 49.52
C GLY A 550 -23.93 -48.90 48.79
N SER A 551 -25.04 -49.08 49.52
CA SER A 551 -26.37 -49.42 48.98
C SER A 551 -27.48 -49.17 50.03
N CYS A 552 -28.67 -48.77 49.59
CA CYS A 552 -29.86 -48.64 50.45
C CYS A 552 -30.67 -49.95 50.49
N THR A 553 -31.04 -50.42 51.68
CA THR A 553 -31.75 -51.70 51.89
C THR A 553 -33.05 -51.50 52.66
N ALA A 554 -34.13 -52.22 52.29
CA ALA A 554 -35.49 -51.97 52.80
C ALA A 554 -35.61 -52.19 54.32
N GLU A 555 -36.30 -51.27 54.99
CA GLU A 555 -36.63 -51.26 56.40
C GLU A 555 -38.16 -51.27 56.56
N ASP A 556 -38.70 -52.27 57.27
CA ASP A 556 -40.13 -52.44 57.53
C ASP A 556 -40.67 -51.29 58.39
N CYS A 557 -41.54 -50.44 57.82
CA CYS A 557 -42.18 -49.37 58.58
C CYS A 557 -43.68 -49.25 58.31
N GLN A 558 -44.42 -49.37 59.42
CA GLN A 558 -45.86 -49.36 59.54
C GLN A 558 -46.29 -48.05 60.21
N HIS A 559 -47.13 -47.29 59.48
CA HIS A 559 -48.01 -46.19 59.90
C HIS A 559 -47.46 -44.78 60.23
N ASN A 560 -47.90 -43.85 59.37
CA ASN A 560 -48.60 -42.56 59.67
C ASN A 560 -47.81 -41.25 59.48
N CYS A 561 -48.06 -40.56 58.34
CA CYS A 561 -47.74 -39.13 58.18
C CYS A 561 -48.99 -38.35 57.73
N SER A 562 -49.39 -37.39 58.57
CA SER A 562 -50.53 -36.50 58.40
C SER A 562 -50.16 -35.22 57.64
N SER A 563 -51.15 -34.67 56.92
CA SER A 563 -51.09 -33.52 56.01
C SER A 563 -50.73 -32.17 56.65
N VAL A 564 -49.72 -31.49 56.10
CA VAL A 564 -49.38 -30.07 56.36
C VAL A 564 -49.78 -29.20 55.15
N GLY A 565 -50.21 -27.96 55.44
CA GLY A 565 -51.02 -27.07 54.59
C GLY A 565 -50.51 -26.74 53.18
N ALA A 566 -51.46 -26.40 52.30
CA ALA A 566 -51.23 -26.03 50.92
C ALA A 566 -51.05 -24.51 50.75
N CYS A 567 -50.07 -24.08 49.95
CA CYS A 567 -49.91 -22.70 49.51
C CYS A 567 -50.97 -22.31 48.46
N GLY A 568 -51.39 -21.04 48.48
CA GLY A 568 -52.35 -20.46 47.51
C GLY A 568 -51.80 -20.33 46.09
N SER A 569 -52.49 -19.59 45.21
CA SER A 569 -52.10 -19.43 43.79
C SER A 569 -50.73 -18.76 43.63
N LEU A 570 -49.81 -19.43 42.90
CA LEU A 570 -48.47 -18.93 42.57
C LEU A 570 -48.53 -17.65 41.75
N GLU A 571 -49.46 -17.57 40.80
CA GLU A 571 -49.64 -16.37 39.97
C GLU A 571 -50.04 -15.14 40.81
N GLY A 572 -50.92 -15.33 41.80
CA GLY A 572 -51.31 -14.27 42.72
C GLY A 572 -50.19 -13.82 43.65
N PHE A 573 -49.21 -14.69 43.91
CA PHE A 573 -47.97 -14.33 44.61
C PHE A 573 -47.02 -13.53 43.70
N LEU A 574 -46.69 -14.04 42.51
CA LEU A 574 -45.76 -13.38 41.58
C LEU A 574 -46.25 -11.99 41.16
N THR A 575 -47.56 -11.83 40.94
CA THR A 575 -48.18 -10.54 40.61
C THR A 575 -48.05 -9.52 41.75
N ARG A 576 -48.08 -9.97 43.01
CA ARG A 576 -47.90 -9.08 44.18
C ARG A 576 -46.44 -8.76 44.46
N THR A 577 -45.54 -9.72 44.27
CA THR A 577 -44.13 -9.61 44.66
C THR A 577 -43.28 -8.94 43.58
N VAL A 578 -43.49 -9.28 42.31
CA VAL A 578 -42.66 -8.80 41.18
C VAL A 578 -43.43 -7.82 40.28
N GLY A 579 -44.77 -7.78 40.40
CA GLY A 579 -45.61 -6.91 39.57
C GLY A 579 -45.84 -7.51 38.18
N ALA A 580 -45.37 -6.84 37.12
CA ALA A 580 -45.47 -7.28 35.73
C ALA A 580 -44.51 -8.45 35.40
N TRP A 581 -44.51 -9.50 36.23
CA TRP A 581 -43.62 -10.66 36.12
C TRP A 581 -43.70 -11.33 34.75
N ARG A 582 -44.86 -11.27 34.08
CA ARG A 582 -45.08 -11.80 32.74
C ARG A 582 -44.22 -11.13 31.67
N ASP A 583 -43.62 -9.97 31.91
CA ASP A 583 -42.72 -9.30 30.95
C ASP A 583 -41.28 -9.82 31.04
N VAL A 584 -40.89 -10.41 32.18
CA VAL A 584 -39.50 -10.82 32.48
C VAL A 584 -39.32 -12.33 32.65
N MET A 585 -40.38 -13.06 33.03
CA MET A 585 -40.31 -14.51 33.29
C MET A 585 -41.61 -15.23 32.87
N GLU A 586 -41.51 -16.53 32.63
CA GLU A 586 -42.61 -17.41 32.26
C GLU A 586 -42.65 -18.68 33.13
N THR A 587 -43.86 -19.12 33.45
CA THR A 587 -44.15 -20.34 34.20
C THR A 587 -44.43 -21.49 33.23
N GLY A 588 -43.72 -22.61 33.32
CA GLY A 588 -43.98 -23.79 32.47
C GLY A 588 -45.34 -24.47 32.73
N THR A 589 -45.96 -24.26 33.89
CA THR A 589 -47.26 -24.86 34.26
C THR A 589 -48.08 -23.94 35.18
N ASN A 590 -49.40 -23.89 34.98
CA ASN A 590 -50.33 -23.16 35.88
C ASN A 590 -50.50 -23.92 37.20
N VAL A 591 -49.80 -23.48 38.26
CA VAL A 591 -49.90 -24.09 39.60
C VAL A 591 -50.95 -23.34 40.43
N THR A 592 -52.13 -23.94 40.60
CA THR A 592 -53.26 -23.36 41.35
C THR A 592 -53.19 -23.62 42.86
N SER A 593 -52.51 -24.69 43.28
CA SER A 593 -52.22 -25.01 44.69
C SER A 593 -50.97 -25.87 44.78
N ALA A 594 -50.11 -25.62 45.77
CA ALA A 594 -48.85 -26.36 45.98
C ALA A 594 -48.74 -26.87 47.42
N ARG A 595 -48.11 -28.03 47.61
CA ARG A 595 -47.87 -28.58 48.96
C ARG A 595 -46.62 -27.95 49.59
N SER A 596 -46.56 -27.87 50.92
CA SER A 596 -45.37 -27.45 51.64
C SER A 596 -44.15 -28.28 51.21
N GLY A 597 -43.06 -27.62 50.83
CA GLY A 597 -41.84 -28.21 50.26
C GLY A 597 -41.78 -28.21 48.73
N GLN A 598 -42.87 -27.87 48.02
CA GLN A 598 -42.86 -27.85 46.55
C GLN A 598 -42.14 -26.61 46.02
N ARG A 599 -41.11 -26.83 45.18
CA ARG A 599 -40.37 -25.78 44.45
C ARG A 599 -40.79 -25.76 42.98
N VAL A 600 -41.12 -24.57 42.47
CA VAL A 600 -41.50 -24.33 41.08
C VAL A 600 -40.44 -23.46 40.42
N HIS A 601 -39.75 -24.01 39.43
CA HIS A 601 -38.76 -23.27 38.65
C HIS A 601 -39.46 -22.36 37.62
N LEU A 602 -39.02 -21.11 37.55
CA LEU A 602 -39.48 -20.09 36.62
C LEU A 602 -38.40 -19.90 35.54
N THR A 603 -38.81 -19.68 34.29
CA THR A 603 -37.86 -19.47 33.18
C THR A 603 -37.80 -17.99 32.82
N CYS A 604 -36.60 -17.41 32.73
CA CYS A 604 -36.44 -16.02 32.29
C CYS A 604 -36.69 -15.89 30.78
N LYS A 605 -37.34 -14.79 30.38
CA LYS A 605 -37.56 -14.47 28.97
C LYS A 605 -36.26 -14.05 28.27
N GLN A 606 -36.27 -14.08 26.94
CA GLN A 606 -35.16 -13.66 26.08
C GLN A 606 -34.61 -12.28 26.48
N GLY A 607 -33.31 -12.20 26.72
CA GLY A 607 -32.63 -10.95 27.14
C GLY A 607 -32.46 -10.75 28.65
N TYR A 608 -33.03 -11.65 29.48
CA TYR A 608 -32.87 -11.64 30.93
C TYR A 608 -32.07 -12.86 31.43
N ALA A 609 -31.38 -12.69 32.54
CA ALA A 609 -30.56 -13.71 33.20
C ALA A 609 -31.03 -13.93 34.65
N GLY A 610 -30.97 -15.17 35.13
CA GLY A 610 -31.36 -15.57 36.48
C GLY A 610 -31.90 -17.00 36.51
N ARG A 611 -32.00 -17.59 37.71
CA ARG A 611 -32.61 -18.92 37.94
C ARG A 611 -33.73 -18.82 38.98
N PRO A 612 -34.78 -18.01 38.73
CA PRO A 612 -35.85 -17.81 39.70
C PRO A 612 -36.60 -19.11 40.01
N ALA A 613 -36.82 -19.37 41.29
CA ALA A 613 -37.61 -20.49 41.77
C ALA A 613 -38.51 -20.06 42.92
N ALA A 614 -39.80 -20.41 42.87
CA ALA A 614 -40.73 -20.16 43.96
C ALA A 614 -40.88 -21.43 44.81
N THR A 615 -40.61 -21.35 46.12
CA THR A 615 -40.75 -22.48 47.05
C THR A 615 -41.91 -22.22 48.00
N CYS A 616 -42.77 -23.22 48.19
CA CYS A 616 -43.87 -23.18 49.14
C CYS A 616 -43.39 -23.66 50.52
N GLU A 617 -43.31 -22.77 51.50
CA GLU A 617 -42.93 -23.09 52.88
C GLU A 617 -44.01 -22.59 53.86
N GLU A 618 -44.45 -23.47 54.75
CA GLU A 618 -45.43 -23.17 55.82
C GLU A 618 -46.73 -22.48 55.34
N GLY A 619 -47.18 -22.78 54.11
CA GLY A 619 -48.39 -22.20 53.53
C GLY A 619 -48.20 -20.85 52.83
N SER A 620 -46.96 -20.37 52.70
CA SER A 620 -46.60 -19.15 51.96
C SER A 620 -45.56 -19.39 50.88
N TRP A 621 -45.59 -18.58 49.81
CA TRP A 621 -44.61 -18.67 48.72
C TRP A 621 -43.42 -17.77 49.01
N PHE A 622 -42.22 -18.27 48.75
CA PHE A 622 -40.95 -17.54 48.80
C PHE A 622 -40.26 -17.59 47.44
N LEU A 623 -39.87 -16.43 46.91
CA LEU A 623 -39.15 -16.35 45.64
C LEU A 623 -37.64 -16.39 45.92
N VAL A 624 -36.99 -17.42 45.41
CA VAL A 624 -35.54 -17.61 45.43
C VAL A 624 -35.02 -17.17 44.08
N ASP A 625 -34.29 -16.05 44.04
CA ASP A 625 -33.74 -15.40 42.84
C ASP A 625 -34.77 -14.74 41.89
N SER A 626 -34.32 -13.84 41.02
CA SER A 626 -35.16 -13.07 40.09
C SER A 626 -34.50 -12.87 38.73
N CYS A 627 -35.29 -12.73 37.66
CA CYS A 627 -34.76 -12.39 36.33
C CYS A 627 -34.32 -10.92 36.29
N SER A 628 -33.05 -10.67 35.95
CA SER A 628 -32.46 -9.34 35.81
C SER A 628 -31.73 -9.17 34.46
N PHE A 629 -31.38 -7.95 34.09
CA PHE A 629 -30.59 -7.70 32.88
C PHE A 629 -29.17 -8.26 33.02
N PHE A 630 -28.59 -8.72 31.90
CA PHE A 630 -27.20 -9.15 31.88
C PHE A 630 -26.27 -8.02 32.32
N ARG A 631 -25.30 -8.35 33.17
CA ARG A 631 -24.20 -7.45 33.52
C ARG A 631 -23.01 -7.63 32.60
N THR A 632 -22.42 -6.50 32.23
CA THR A 632 -21.21 -6.44 31.42
C THR A 632 -19.95 -6.43 32.29
N SER A 633 -18.78 -6.52 31.67
CA SER A 633 -17.47 -6.46 32.35
C SER A 633 -17.26 -5.15 33.13
N LEU A 634 -17.84 -4.04 32.67
CA LEU A 634 -17.82 -2.76 33.38
C LEU A 634 -19.04 -2.58 34.31
N ALA A 635 -19.72 -3.67 34.64
CA ALA A 635 -20.92 -3.70 35.48
C ALA A 635 -22.11 -2.86 34.94
N CYS A 636 -22.15 -2.55 33.65
CA CYS A 636 -23.31 -1.94 32.98
C CYS A 636 -24.42 -2.96 32.77
N THR A 637 -25.64 -2.49 32.48
CA THR A 637 -26.76 -3.37 32.11
C THR A 637 -26.91 -3.44 30.60
N CYS A 638 -26.89 -4.65 30.03
CA CYS A 638 -27.20 -4.87 28.62
C CYS A 638 -28.68 -4.62 28.33
N LYS A 639 -28.97 -4.08 27.14
CA LYS A 639 -30.33 -4.08 26.59
C LYS A 639 -30.81 -5.52 26.40
N ALA A 640 -32.05 -5.79 26.82
CA ALA A 640 -32.67 -7.11 26.61
C ALA A 640 -32.79 -7.48 25.12
N ARG A 641 -32.87 -6.47 24.23
CA ARG A 641 -32.96 -6.63 22.76
C ARG A 641 -32.16 -5.52 22.06
N TRP A 642 -31.31 -5.88 21.12
CA TRP A 642 -30.48 -4.94 20.34
C TRP A 642 -30.22 -5.45 18.91
N THR A 643 -29.77 -4.55 18.03
CA THR A 643 -29.55 -4.88 16.61
C THR A 643 -28.16 -4.51 16.14
N TRP A 644 -27.51 -5.42 15.41
CA TRP A 644 -26.20 -5.19 14.81
C TRP A 644 -26.15 -5.57 13.34
N CYS A 645 -25.60 -4.67 12.55
CA CYS A 645 -25.53 -4.82 11.11
C CYS A 645 -24.06 -4.93 10.64
N THR A 646 -23.80 -5.90 9.77
CA THR A 646 -22.49 -6.19 9.17
C THR A 646 -22.51 -6.07 7.65
N GLY A 647 -21.31 -6.15 7.06
CA GLY A 647 -21.09 -6.10 5.63
C GLY A 647 -21.04 -4.67 5.08
N TRP A 648 -20.51 -4.54 3.85
CA TRP A 648 -20.52 -3.28 3.13
C TRP A 648 -21.99 -2.82 3.02
N TRP A 649 -22.30 -1.61 3.51
CA TRP A 649 -23.65 -1.03 3.53
C TRP A 649 -24.64 -1.59 4.56
N ALA A 650 -24.18 -2.26 5.62
CA ALA A 650 -25.06 -2.75 6.70
C ALA A 650 -26.21 -3.66 6.19
N ARG A 651 -25.96 -4.41 5.11
CA ARG A 651 -26.99 -5.23 4.43
C ARG A 651 -27.44 -6.43 5.26
N THR A 652 -26.61 -6.89 6.18
CA THR A 652 -26.91 -8.05 7.03
C THR A 652 -27.06 -7.61 8.48
N CYS A 653 -28.30 -7.34 8.88
CA CYS A 653 -28.66 -7.01 10.26
C CYS A 653 -29.15 -8.25 11.02
N TRP A 654 -28.65 -8.38 12.23
CA TRP A 654 -29.00 -9.41 13.20
C TRP A 654 -29.60 -8.73 14.42
N GLU A 655 -30.64 -9.32 14.96
CA GLU A 655 -31.23 -8.96 16.25
C GLU A 655 -30.80 -10.00 17.28
N ASP A 656 -30.17 -9.50 18.33
CA ASP A 656 -29.57 -10.23 19.42
C ASP A 656 -30.27 -9.87 20.74
N PHE A 657 -30.19 -10.76 21.73
CA PHE A 657 -30.90 -10.64 23.01
C PHE A 657 -29.92 -10.77 24.18
N GLY A 658 -29.67 -9.68 24.92
CA GLY A 658 -28.74 -9.67 26.04
C GLY A 658 -27.31 -10.09 25.66
N CYS A 659 -26.72 -10.98 26.46
CA CYS A 659 -25.36 -11.52 26.32
C CYS A 659 -25.35 -12.98 25.82
N ALA A 660 -26.26 -13.34 24.93
CA ALA A 660 -26.38 -14.70 24.44
C ALA A 660 -25.12 -15.14 23.67
N SER A 661 -24.43 -16.16 24.17
CA SER A 661 -23.38 -16.86 23.42
C SER A 661 -24.01 -17.50 22.18
N VAL A 662 -23.89 -16.82 21.04
CA VAL A 662 -24.15 -17.47 19.74
C VAL A 662 -23.02 -18.46 19.53
N ALA A 663 -23.31 -19.60 18.90
CA ALA A 663 -22.35 -20.59 18.38
C ALA A 663 -21.31 -20.03 17.35
N GLY A 664 -21.06 -18.72 17.36
CA GLY A 664 -20.10 -17.98 16.53
C GLY A 664 -19.30 -16.90 17.29
N GLY A 665 -19.19 -16.96 18.63
CA GLY A 665 -18.12 -16.28 19.38
C GLY A 665 -18.23 -14.76 19.59
N ARG A 666 -19.43 -14.20 19.67
CA ARG A 666 -19.61 -12.77 20.04
C ARG A 666 -19.95 -12.64 21.53
N SER A 667 -19.10 -11.97 22.29
CA SER A 667 -19.18 -11.82 23.76
C SER A 667 -19.41 -10.36 24.19
N TRP A 668 -20.23 -9.60 23.48
CA TRP A 668 -20.53 -8.19 23.77
C TRP A 668 -22.00 -7.86 23.49
N CYS A 669 -22.52 -6.81 24.13
CA CYS A 669 -23.92 -6.36 24.03
C CYS A 669 -24.03 -4.83 23.93
N GLU A 670 -25.19 -4.32 23.47
CA GLU A 670 -25.50 -2.89 23.56
C GLU A 670 -25.91 -2.54 25.00
N VAL A 671 -25.30 -1.52 25.59
CA VAL A 671 -25.60 -1.11 26.98
C VAL A 671 -26.77 -0.15 27.05
N GLU A 672 -27.58 -0.27 28.11
CA GLU A 672 -28.63 0.70 28.42
C GLU A 672 -27.98 2.05 28.79
N PRO A 673 -28.43 3.18 28.24
CA PRO A 673 -27.89 4.49 28.58
C PRO A 673 -27.94 4.71 30.10
N ASP A 674 -26.85 5.23 30.66
CA ASP A 674 -26.72 5.57 32.08
C ASP A 674 -26.80 4.39 33.08
N SER A 675 -26.70 3.15 32.58
CA SER A 675 -26.61 1.96 33.44
C SER A 675 -25.20 1.65 33.95
N CYS A 676 -24.17 2.24 33.32
CA CYS A 676 -22.79 2.05 33.74
C CYS A 676 -22.49 2.88 34.99
N PRO A 677 -21.74 2.33 35.96
CA PRO A 677 -21.25 3.11 37.10
C PRO A 677 -20.42 4.30 36.61
N ALA A 678 -20.70 5.48 37.15
CA ALA A 678 -20.01 6.71 36.82
C ALA A 678 -18.71 6.78 37.64
N ASP A 679 -17.69 6.02 37.27
CA ASP A 679 -16.39 6.10 37.94
C ASP A 679 -15.35 6.84 37.11
N ASP A 680 -14.66 7.73 37.82
CA ASP A 680 -13.64 8.71 37.42
C ASP A 680 -12.43 8.08 36.70
N VAL A 681 -12.49 7.97 35.37
CA VAL A 681 -11.26 7.96 34.57
C VAL A 681 -11.07 9.36 33.98
N HIS A 682 -10.31 10.17 34.72
CA HIS A 682 -9.68 11.39 34.22
C HIS A 682 -8.78 11.05 33.03
N ASP A 683 -9.30 11.19 31.80
CA ASP A 683 -8.51 11.04 30.59
C ASP A 683 -8.30 12.41 29.92
N LEU A 684 -7.16 13.03 30.23
CA LEU A 684 -6.81 14.40 29.85
C LEU A 684 -6.49 14.56 28.34
N PHE A 685 -6.57 13.49 27.54
CA PHE A 685 -6.31 13.51 26.09
C PHE A 685 -7.50 13.05 25.22
N GLY A 686 -8.62 12.62 25.81
CA GLY A 686 -9.77 12.06 25.07
C GLY A 686 -10.75 13.10 24.47
N SER A 687 -10.64 14.38 24.83
CA SER A 687 -11.73 15.35 24.57
C SER A 687 -11.65 16.12 23.24
N VAL A 688 -10.57 15.99 22.45
CA VAL A 688 -10.44 16.74 21.19
C VAL A 688 -11.09 16.01 19.99
N PHE A 689 -11.35 14.70 20.09
CA PHE A 689 -12.01 13.93 19.03
C PHE A 689 -13.30 13.19 19.46
N ALA A 690 -13.71 13.27 20.73
CA ALA A 690 -14.94 12.66 21.21
C ALA A 690 -16.20 13.53 20.90
N LEU A 691 -16.54 13.64 19.62
CA LEU A 691 -17.84 14.16 19.15
C LEU A 691 -18.94 13.08 19.09
N SER A 692 -18.73 11.92 19.73
CA SER A 692 -19.69 10.83 19.81
C SER A 692 -19.77 10.34 21.24
N GLY A 693 -20.99 10.26 21.78
CA GLY A 693 -21.29 9.98 23.18
C GLY A 693 -20.76 8.65 23.72
N LYS A 694 -20.93 8.47 25.03
CA LYS A 694 -20.64 7.27 25.84
C LYS A 694 -20.73 5.99 24.98
N SER A 695 -19.71 5.13 25.03
CA SER A 695 -19.66 3.89 24.26
C SER A 695 -20.94 3.09 24.46
N SER A 696 -21.68 2.86 23.38
CA SER A 696 -22.96 2.14 23.40
C SER A 696 -22.81 0.62 23.54
N TRP A 697 -21.59 0.10 23.73
CA TRP A 697 -21.27 -1.32 23.68
C TRP A 697 -20.28 -1.69 24.79
N ASP A 698 -20.46 -2.86 25.41
CA ASP A 698 -19.51 -3.44 26.37
C ASP A 698 -19.51 -4.98 26.31
N TYR A 699 -18.45 -5.60 26.83
CA TYR A 699 -18.28 -7.06 26.84
C TYR A 699 -19.10 -7.73 27.94
N CYS A 700 -19.58 -8.93 27.68
CA CYS A 700 -20.38 -9.71 28.61
C CYS A 700 -19.52 -10.28 29.76
N ALA A 701 -20.01 -10.20 31.00
CA ALA A 701 -19.35 -10.81 32.14
C ALA A 701 -19.42 -12.36 32.08
N ASN A 702 -18.38 -13.03 32.59
CA ASN A 702 -18.20 -14.48 32.45
C ASN A 702 -19.24 -15.35 33.18
N ASP A 703 -19.96 -14.78 34.15
CA ASP A 703 -20.84 -15.55 35.04
C ASP A 703 -22.20 -15.88 34.37
N ASN A 704 -22.38 -15.47 33.12
CA ASN A 704 -23.66 -15.52 32.40
C ASN A 704 -23.76 -16.63 31.33
N TYR A 705 -22.76 -17.51 31.18
CA TYR A 705 -22.65 -18.43 30.02
C TYR A 705 -23.56 -19.67 30.01
N GLY A 706 -24.62 -19.72 30.83
CA GLY A 706 -25.53 -20.88 30.89
C GLY A 706 -26.71 -20.86 29.92
N ILE A 707 -27.02 -19.73 29.27
CA ILE A 707 -28.26 -19.53 28.51
C ILE A 707 -27.92 -19.16 27.05
N GLN A 708 -28.42 -19.93 26.08
CA GLN A 708 -28.19 -19.72 24.64
C GLN A 708 -29.47 -19.25 23.94
N TRP A 709 -29.37 -18.18 23.13
CA TRP A 709 -30.46 -17.67 22.29
C TRP A 709 -30.02 -17.62 20.83
N THR A 710 -30.90 -17.99 19.91
CA THR A 710 -30.61 -17.94 18.46
C THR A 710 -30.94 -16.55 17.88
N PRO A 711 -29.99 -15.85 17.23
CA PRO A 711 -30.22 -14.52 16.64
C PRO A 711 -31.31 -14.55 15.58
N ARG A 712 -32.10 -13.48 15.48
CA ARG A 712 -33.12 -13.32 14.43
C ARG A 712 -32.63 -12.36 13.36
N ARG A 713 -32.72 -12.74 12.08
CA ARG A 713 -32.38 -11.82 10.97
C ARG A 713 -33.49 -10.77 10.83
N VAL A 714 -33.10 -9.49 10.79
CA VAL A 714 -34.03 -8.37 10.58
C VAL A 714 -33.84 -7.80 9.17
N PRO A 715 -34.92 -7.49 8.42
CA PRO A 715 -34.80 -6.79 7.15
C PRO A 715 -34.11 -5.44 7.37
N ALA A 716 -33.06 -5.15 6.61
CA ALA A 716 -32.37 -3.86 6.70
C ALA A 716 -33.37 -2.73 6.42
N GLY A 717 -33.51 -1.79 7.35
CA GLY A 717 -34.25 -0.56 7.12
C GLY A 717 -33.61 0.27 6.00
N PRO A 718 -34.32 1.23 5.38
CA PRO A 718 -33.77 2.09 4.35
C PRO A 718 -32.54 2.85 4.91
N VAL A 719 -31.36 2.51 4.42
CA VAL A 719 -30.09 3.13 4.82
C VAL A 719 -30.20 4.62 4.50
N SER A 720 -29.99 5.49 5.50
CA SER A 720 -30.21 6.92 5.33
C SER A 720 -29.23 7.51 4.32
N LEU A 721 -29.77 8.01 3.21
CA LEU A 721 -29.09 8.79 2.15
C LEU A 721 -28.22 9.92 2.73
N HIS A 722 -28.52 10.34 3.95
CA HIS A 722 -27.81 11.38 4.72
C HIS A 722 -26.35 11.01 5.05
N ARG A 723 -26.04 9.76 5.45
CA ARG A 723 -24.64 9.38 5.75
C ARG A 723 -23.77 9.36 4.49
N PHE A 724 -24.37 8.98 3.36
CA PHE A 724 -23.74 9.05 2.04
C PHE A 724 -23.43 10.49 1.62
N LEU A 725 -24.40 11.39 1.79
CA LEU A 725 -24.23 12.80 1.41
C LEU A 725 -23.15 13.48 2.26
N VAL A 726 -23.10 13.19 3.57
CA VAL A 726 -22.10 13.79 4.47
C VAL A 726 -20.68 13.37 4.08
N VAL A 727 -20.40 12.07 3.90
CA VAL A 727 -19.05 11.59 3.56
C VAL A 727 -18.60 12.11 2.18
N ALA A 728 -19.49 12.06 1.18
CA ALA A 728 -19.18 12.55 -0.17
C ALA A 728 -18.95 14.07 -0.18
N VAL A 729 -19.80 14.85 0.51
CA VAL A 729 -19.67 16.32 0.59
C VAL A 729 -18.42 16.71 1.38
N THR A 730 -18.10 16.03 2.49
CA THR A 730 -16.86 16.29 3.24
C THR A 730 -15.62 15.94 2.43
N GLY A 731 -15.63 14.84 1.67
CA GLY A 731 -14.53 14.45 0.78
C GLY A 731 -14.31 15.47 -0.34
N CYS A 732 -15.39 15.92 -0.99
CA CYS A 732 -15.32 16.96 -2.03
C CYS A 732 -14.86 18.31 -1.48
N ALA A 733 -15.28 18.70 -0.27
CA ALA A 733 -14.87 19.96 0.37
C ALA A 733 -13.37 19.96 0.72
N LEU A 734 -12.84 18.82 1.21
CA LEU A 734 -11.41 18.69 1.54
C LEU A 734 -10.53 18.72 0.28
N LEU A 735 -10.98 18.07 -0.80
CA LEU A 735 -10.35 18.13 -2.12
C LEU A 735 -10.34 19.56 -2.70
N ALA A 736 -11.46 20.29 -2.57
CA ALA A 736 -11.55 21.68 -3.00
C ALA A 736 -10.62 22.59 -2.18
N LEU A 737 -10.51 22.36 -0.86
CA LEU A 737 -9.61 23.13 0.01
C LEU A 737 -8.13 22.90 -0.36
N ILE A 738 -7.74 21.65 -0.62
CA ILE A 738 -6.38 21.31 -1.08
C ILE A 738 -6.09 21.97 -2.43
N LEU A 739 -7.03 21.93 -3.37
CA LEU A 739 -6.89 22.59 -4.68
C LEU A 739 -6.73 24.10 -4.53
N VAL A 740 -7.51 24.76 -3.65
CA VAL A 740 -7.39 26.19 -3.36
C VAL A 740 -6.03 26.52 -2.73
N CYS A 741 -5.56 25.73 -1.76
CA CYS A 741 -4.24 25.92 -1.15
C CYS A 741 -3.10 25.78 -2.17
N LEU A 742 -3.17 24.78 -3.06
CA LEU A 742 -2.19 24.58 -4.13
C LEU A 742 -2.22 25.72 -5.15
N LEU A 743 -3.42 26.21 -5.50
CA LEU A 743 -3.59 27.34 -6.42
C LEU A 743 -3.08 28.65 -5.81
N LEU A 744 -3.30 28.87 -4.52
CA LEU A 744 -2.74 30.01 -3.77
C LEU A 744 -1.21 29.93 -3.66
N ALA A 745 -0.65 28.76 -3.39
CA ALA A 745 0.80 28.55 -3.38
C ALA A 745 1.43 28.79 -4.78
N PHE A 746 0.75 28.37 -5.83
CA PHE A 746 1.16 28.64 -7.22
C PHE A 746 1.09 30.13 -7.56
N LEU A 747 0.00 30.81 -7.22
CA LEU A 747 -0.16 32.26 -7.40
C LEU A 747 0.88 33.06 -6.62
N ALA A 748 1.18 32.66 -5.38
CA ALA A 748 2.23 33.30 -4.58
C ALA A 748 3.62 33.17 -5.26
N LYS A 749 3.93 31.99 -5.81
CA LYS A 749 5.21 31.72 -6.48
C LYS A 749 5.34 32.47 -7.81
N THR A 750 4.27 32.54 -8.60
CA THR A 750 4.25 33.32 -9.85
C THR A 750 4.30 34.83 -9.61
N CYS A 751 3.63 35.35 -8.57
CA CYS A 751 3.75 36.74 -8.15
C CYS A 751 5.17 37.11 -7.69
N PHE A 752 5.84 36.24 -6.91
CA PHE A 752 7.23 36.45 -6.51
C PHE A 752 8.19 36.45 -7.70
N SER A 753 7.98 35.55 -8.67
CA SER A 753 8.77 35.52 -9.90
C SER A 753 8.58 36.79 -10.75
N ARG A 754 7.37 37.36 -10.79
CA ARG A 754 7.07 38.58 -11.55
C ARG A 754 7.67 39.83 -10.89
N GLN A 755 7.72 39.89 -9.56
CA GLN A 755 8.36 40.99 -8.84
C GLN A 755 9.88 41.03 -9.06
N GLY A 756 10.55 39.87 -9.19
CA GLY A 756 11.98 39.81 -9.51
C GLY A 756 12.31 40.42 -10.87
N VAL A 757 11.51 40.10 -11.90
CA VAL A 757 11.70 40.62 -13.26
C VAL A 757 11.40 42.12 -13.34
N LEU A 758 10.37 42.61 -12.64
CA LEU A 758 10.05 44.04 -12.61
C LEU A 758 11.15 44.87 -11.91
N LYS A 759 11.80 44.32 -10.88
CA LYS A 759 12.90 44.98 -10.16
C LYS A 759 14.16 45.10 -11.00
N GLU A 760 14.45 44.10 -11.83
CA GLU A 760 15.54 44.11 -12.82
C GLU A 760 15.27 45.11 -13.96
N GLU A 761 14.04 45.18 -14.48
CA GLU A 761 13.68 46.19 -15.48
C GLU A 761 13.70 47.61 -14.94
N LEU A 762 13.26 47.85 -13.70
CA LEU A 762 13.36 49.17 -13.05
C LEU A 762 14.81 49.59 -12.82
N LYS A 763 15.71 48.67 -12.44
CA LYS A 763 17.16 48.94 -12.36
C LYS A 763 17.76 49.24 -13.74
N ARG A 764 17.36 48.50 -14.77
CA ARG A 764 17.84 48.71 -16.15
C ARG A 764 17.38 50.06 -16.71
N ASN A 765 16.13 50.44 -16.46
CA ASN A 765 15.58 51.71 -16.91
C ASN A 765 16.12 52.92 -16.10
N SER A 766 16.44 52.75 -14.81
CA SER A 766 17.12 53.81 -14.05
C SER A 766 18.57 54.03 -14.52
N ALA A 767 19.26 52.97 -14.95
CA ALA A 767 20.61 53.07 -15.52
C ALA A 767 20.63 53.73 -16.91
N ILE A 768 19.56 53.61 -17.69
CA ILE A 768 19.42 54.24 -19.01
C ILE A 768 18.99 55.71 -18.88
N GLY A 769 18.17 56.06 -17.89
CA GLY A 769 17.75 57.45 -17.61
C GLY A 769 18.90 58.38 -17.18
N GLN A 770 19.99 57.86 -16.64
CA GLN A 770 21.16 58.67 -16.23
C GLN A 770 22.14 59.00 -17.36
N ARG A 771 22.02 58.41 -18.56
CA ARG A 771 22.93 58.71 -19.70
C ARG A 771 22.43 59.79 -20.66
N HIS A 772 21.26 60.39 -20.42
CA HIS A 772 20.68 61.42 -21.31
C HIS A 772 20.59 62.84 -20.73
N PHE A 773 21.25 63.12 -19.61
CA PHE A 773 21.49 64.49 -19.15
C PHE A 773 22.98 64.83 -19.22
N MET A 774 23.44 65.26 -20.41
CA MET A 774 24.58 66.16 -20.53
C MET A 774 24.05 67.55 -20.91
N PRO A 775 24.47 68.63 -20.23
CA PRO A 775 24.03 69.97 -20.55
C PRO A 775 24.68 70.46 -21.85
N VAL A 776 23.85 71.02 -22.72
CA VAL A 776 24.24 71.76 -23.91
C VAL A 776 25.01 73.00 -23.47
N ALA A 777 26.32 73.00 -23.71
CA ALA A 777 27.17 74.18 -23.62
C ALA A 777 26.87 75.09 -24.82
N ARG A 778 26.64 76.35 -24.49
CA ARG A 778 26.30 77.47 -25.36
C ARG A 778 27.61 78.16 -25.76
N GLU A 779 27.98 78.16 -27.02
CA GLU A 779 29.01 79.09 -27.51
C GLU A 779 28.78 79.49 -28.97
N SER A 780 29.02 80.78 -29.20
CA SER A 780 28.53 81.57 -30.30
C SER A 780 29.65 81.81 -31.31
N LEU A 781 29.33 81.64 -32.60
CA LEU A 781 29.78 82.41 -33.78
C LEU A 781 31.18 83.05 -33.78
N LEU A 782 32.04 82.61 -34.72
CA LEU A 782 32.70 83.47 -35.72
C LEU A 782 33.40 82.61 -36.82
N HIS A 783 33.08 82.94 -38.08
CA HIS A 783 33.68 82.50 -39.36
C HIS A 783 35.12 83.04 -39.56
N PRO A 784 35.80 82.83 -40.72
CA PRO A 784 36.07 81.61 -41.52
C PRO A 784 37.57 81.50 -41.91
N SER A 785 37.94 80.44 -42.66
CA SER A 785 38.92 80.39 -43.79
C SER A 785 39.94 79.24 -43.75
N SER A 786 40.14 78.68 -44.96
CA SER A 786 41.30 77.94 -45.50
C SER A 786 41.72 76.64 -44.77
N GLU A 787 42.36 75.62 -45.35
CA GLU A 787 42.73 75.17 -46.68
C GLU A 787 43.33 73.75 -46.45
N ILE A 788 43.19 72.85 -47.44
CA ILE A 788 44.25 71.93 -47.90
C ILE A 788 44.63 70.66 -47.08
N ARG A 789 44.62 69.56 -47.86
CA ARG A 789 45.45 68.31 -47.86
C ARG A 789 45.04 67.07 -47.08
N ALA A 790 44.71 66.07 -47.91
CA ALA A 790 45.04 64.66 -47.82
C ALA A 790 46.44 64.35 -47.27
N VAL A 791 46.62 63.19 -46.60
CA VAL A 791 47.70 62.22 -46.83
C VAL A 791 47.25 60.83 -46.35
N SER A 792 47.53 59.82 -47.19
CA SER A 792 47.56 58.38 -46.92
C SER A 792 49.00 57.96 -46.61
N PHE A 793 49.25 56.98 -45.73
CA PHE A 793 50.37 55.99 -45.72
C PHE A 793 50.14 55.11 -44.47
N ARG A 794 50.05 53.77 -44.44
CA ARG A 794 50.85 52.62 -44.90
C ARG A 794 52.20 52.41 -44.19
N ALA A 795 52.31 51.20 -43.62
CA ALA A 795 53.49 50.30 -43.49
C ALA A 795 54.34 50.31 -42.20
N GLY A 796 54.83 49.09 -41.87
CA GLY A 796 55.97 48.76 -40.99
C GLY A 796 55.56 48.04 -39.69
N ASP A 797 55.61 46.71 -39.55
CA ASP A 797 56.75 45.75 -39.42
C ASP A 797 57.56 45.83 -38.10
N CYS A 798 57.36 44.79 -37.25
CA CYS A 798 58.32 43.99 -36.41
C CYS A 798 59.33 44.67 -35.44
N PRO A 799 60.07 43.96 -34.54
CA PRO A 799 59.94 42.62 -33.92
C PRO A 799 60.26 42.53 -32.37
N SER A 800 60.12 41.31 -31.82
CA SER A 800 60.94 40.59 -30.79
C SER A 800 61.43 41.21 -29.45
N THR A 801 61.20 40.49 -28.34
CA THR A 801 62.12 39.99 -27.25
C THR A 801 61.25 39.40 -26.12
N SER A 802 61.30 38.13 -25.67
CA SER A 802 62.30 37.34 -24.89
C SER A 802 62.64 37.90 -23.49
N GLU A 803 62.78 36.97 -22.52
CA GLU A 803 63.11 37.11 -21.07
C GLU A 803 61.94 37.50 -20.15
N ASP A 804 61.77 37.03 -18.91
CA ASP A 804 62.18 35.84 -18.14
C ASP A 804 61.42 35.95 -16.78
N ASP A 805 61.48 34.89 -15.98
CA ASP A 805 61.30 34.82 -14.51
C ASP A 805 59.90 34.73 -13.83
N GLU A 806 59.68 33.50 -13.34
CA GLU A 806 59.32 33.11 -11.96
C GLU A 806 58.80 34.16 -10.98
N VAL A 807 57.63 33.88 -10.36
CA VAL A 807 57.40 34.03 -8.91
C VAL A 807 56.39 32.97 -8.43
N GLU A 808 56.85 32.08 -7.53
CA GLU A 808 56.04 31.29 -6.59
C GLU A 808 55.37 32.21 -5.56
N ASP A 809 54.10 31.96 -5.21
CA ASP A 809 53.71 31.62 -3.82
C ASP A 809 52.17 31.62 -3.60
N ILE A 810 51.71 30.47 -3.08
CA ILE A 810 50.83 30.29 -1.91
C ILE A 810 49.61 31.24 -1.76
N ASN A 811 48.42 30.68 -2.02
CA ASN A 811 47.31 30.58 -1.05
C ASN A 811 46.22 29.59 -1.51
#